data_AF-A0A970Q2M0-F1
#
_entry.id   AF-A0A970Q2M0-F1
#
_cell.length_a   1.000
_cell.length_b   1.000
_cell.length_c   1.000
_cell.angle_alpha   90.00
_cell.angle_beta   90.00
_cell.angle_gamma   90.00
#
_symmetry.space_group_name_H-M   'P 1'
#
loop_
_entity.id
_entity.type
_entity.pdbx_description
1 polymer ?
#
loop_
_entity_poly.entity_id
_entity_poly.type
_entity_poly.pdbx_seq_one_letter_code
_entity_poly.pdbx_strand_id
1 'polypeptide(L)'
;MEQIEVYPFQRIKETPGKRWLEKKAQLSKMLKRAILRRFPHGINLSQLGNSLLRVEVLILCLMAFVMARASLLGELLPFMFAFIAAFGRRQPVAGLAMGLAASIGLINQSAHMGLMGNITSILLLISIINYSKLPAEKYWWGIPFVCTATIFLVKSLFLVKTGMSFYGEMVIIFESLMAGILSFVFIVSSDAIKKKKKMNAFAFEDIAAFLILGIGVVIGLDGFQWAGLSISSILCRLGILAAAWFWGAGQATMVGVMVGLIPSINSSTLSFTLGLYTVSGLLAGLFRSLGRLGIVIGFMLGTMGFSLFIPETQATVLGIWETAVACLIFFLLPESLNQSIKKIPALSLVPNGEGKISQAAECMRDEARERLRGVARVFNEIASTLQPYDPPSCLKKEEACLNYLYEEISSGICYQCLHYQKCWEKYCYKTSKELLDLFTIAERMGSIVYEQCPPDFRRSCLYSRDIVNLINYLYASLRLNQYWKNRLDESCGMISRQIQGISRVIENLADDYDDKTHIDYDLKDKIKKSMKKMDFKLLEITPVRRANQQLYIKIIMGSCTDGQYCASQVSTAVSAVLGEKFEVTERNCPCLMGKGNCEFTLNRACTYRVRTGVAQVGKENVCGDSYTVAALHDCRELIALSDGMGIGEEAFTQSRSAIRMLESLLEAGFDKAVALDTINSTLLLKSTREDFATLDIAMIDLYTAEADFIKTGGVPSFLKRGGQVELISASSLPVGIVETMDVYNYNRRLAARDLLVMISDGVLDFTGNKDEDNTLWIQELLKIADGDPQLIAEMIINRALSRCQGKPSDDMTVICCYLDLNLPD
;
A
#
# COMPACT_ATOMS: atom_id res chain seq x y z
N MET A 1 -58.02 13.74 -34.14
CA MET A 1 -56.96 14.70 -33.81
C MET A 1 -55.74 14.27 -34.62
N GLU A 2 -55.22 14.97 -35.62
CA GLU A 2 -55.34 16.35 -36.11
C GLU A 2 -55.18 16.33 -37.64
N GLN A 3 -55.63 17.40 -38.29
CA GLN A 3 -55.75 17.58 -39.73
C GLN A 3 -54.42 17.47 -40.48
N ILE A 4 -54.46 16.78 -41.62
CA ILE A 4 -53.46 16.87 -42.69
C ILE A 4 -53.99 17.90 -43.70
N GLU A 5 -53.34 19.05 -43.79
CA GLU A 5 -53.55 20.01 -44.87
C GLU A 5 -52.46 19.88 -45.94
N VAL A 6 -52.94 19.75 -47.17
CA VAL A 6 -52.23 19.58 -48.44
C VAL A 6 -51.84 20.95 -48.99
N TYR A 7 -50.71 21.09 -49.71
CA TYR A 7 -50.56 21.96 -50.90
C TYR A 7 -49.25 21.63 -51.68
N PRO A 8 -49.12 21.98 -52.98
CA PRO A 8 -49.07 20.98 -54.04
C PRO A 8 -47.72 20.91 -54.80
N PHE A 9 -47.48 19.77 -55.44
CA PHE A 9 -46.41 19.59 -56.43
C PHE A 9 -46.71 20.38 -57.71
N GLN A 10 -45.82 21.30 -58.08
CA GLN A 10 -45.82 21.96 -59.38
C GLN A 10 -44.69 21.38 -60.26
N ARG A 11 -45.09 20.73 -61.36
CA ARG A 11 -44.21 20.07 -62.33
C ARG A 11 -43.75 21.11 -63.36
N ILE A 12 -42.45 21.41 -63.41
CA ILE A 12 -41.86 22.21 -64.50
C ILE A 12 -41.11 21.27 -65.45
N LYS A 13 -41.60 21.23 -66.70
CA LYS A 13 -40.98 20.60 -67.86
C LYS A 13 -39.77 21.40 -68.35
N GLU A 14 -38.84 20.69 -68.95
CA GLU A 14 -37.58 21.15 -69.55
C GLU A 14 -37.75 22.24 -70.61
N THR A 15 -36.82 23.20 -70.64
CA THR A 15 -36.36 23.88 -71.86
C THR A 15 -34.84 24.08 -71.77
N PRO A 16 -34.03 23.61 -72.73
CA PRO A 16 -32.59 23.81 -72.71
C PRO A 16 -32.19 25.04 -73.54
N GLY A 17 -31.14 25.74 -73.08
CA GLY A 17 -30.35 26.65 -73.93
C GLY A 17 -30.56 28.14 -73.66
N LYS A 18 -29.42 28.84 -73.48
CA LYS A 18 -29.25 30.30 -73.35
C LYS A 18 -29.43 30.90 -71.94
N ARG A 19 -28.56 30.54 -71.00
CA ARG A 19 -28.32 31.37 -69.78
C ARG A 19 -26.88 31.40 -69.26
N TRP A 20 -25.90 31.06 -70.11
CA TRP A 20 -24.48 31.02 -69.72
C TRP A 20 -23.67 32.25 -70.15
N LEU A 21 -24.15 33.04 -71.10
CA LEU A 21 -23.40 34.21 -71.63
C LEU A 21 -23.64 35.52 -70.86
N GLU A 22 -24.81 35.71 -70.21
CA GLU A 22 -25.07 36.93 -69.43
C GLU A 22 -24.40 36.94 -68.05
N LYS A 23 -24.19 35.76 -67.43
CA LYS A 23 -23.50 35.65 -66.12
C LYS A 23 -21.99 35.95 -66.19
N LYS A 24 -21.34 35.78 -67.35
CA LYS A 24 -19.90 36.02 -67.51
C LYS A 24 -19.54 37.51 -67.58
N ALA A 25 -20.46 38.35 -68.10
CA ALA A 25 -20.27 39.80 -68.21
C ALA A 25 -20.47 40.53 -66.86
N GLN A 26 -21.37 40.04 -66.00
CA GLN A 26 -21.55 40.58 -64.65
C GLN A 26 -20.42 40.15 -63.69
N LEU A 27 -19.89 38.93 -63.80
CA LEU A 27 -18.77 38.47 -62.97
C LEU A 27 -17.45 39.22 -63.28
N SER A 28 -17.16 39.50 -64.56
CA SER A 28 -15.92 40.19 -64.94
C SER A 28 -15.90 41.68 -64.54
N LYS A 29 -17.07 42.34 -64.55
CA LYS A 29 -17.23 43.72 -64.03
C LYS A 29 -17.14 43.78 -62.50
N MET A 30 -17.61 42.77 -61.78
CA MET A 30 -17.42 42.67 -60.33
C MET A 30 -15.97 42.35 -59.94
N LEU A 31 -15.28 41.47 -60.69
CA LEU A 31 -13.86 41.17 -60.49
C LEU A 31 -12.96 42.39 -60.76
N LYS A 32 -13.21 43.16 -61.84
CA LYS A 32 -12.44 44.40 -62.10
C LYS A 32 -12.66 45.49 -61.04
N ARG A 33 -13.88 45.62 -60.48
CA ARG A 33 -14.15 46.56 -59.37
C ARG A 33 -13.60 46.09 -58.02
N ALA A 34 -13.46 44.78 -57.81
CA ALA A 34 -12.86 44.21 -56.60
C ALA A 34 -11.32 44.33 -56.59
N ILE A 35 -10.68 44.25 -57.76
CA ILE A 35 -9.21 44.35 -57.89
C ILE A 35 -8.71 45.80 -57.75
N LEU A 36 -9.49 46.81 -58.19
CA LEU A 36 -9.06 48.22 -58.14
C LEU A 36 -9.26 48.94 -56.80
N ARG A 37 -9.94 48.35 -55.80
CA ARG A 37 -10.28 49.03 -54.53
C ARG A 37 -9.57 48.49 -53.27
N ARG A 38 -8.60 47.59 -53.41
CA ARG A 38 -7.94 46.95 -52.25
C ARG A 38 -6.40 46.83 -52.35
N PHE A 39 -5.76 47.78 -53.01
CA PHE A 39 -4.37 48.11 -52.68
C PHE A 39 -4.37 49.25 -51.66
N PRO A 40 -3.80 49.09 -50.46
CA PRO A 40 -3.65 50.21 -49.54
C PRO A 40 -2.62 51.17 -50.14
N HIS A 41 -3.10 52.32 -50.62
CA HIS A 41 -2.25 53.50 -50.73
C HIS A 41 -1.85 53.92 -49.31
N GLY A 42 -0.54 53.94 -49.05
CA GLY A 42 0.04 54.43 -47.79
C GLY A 42 0.63 53.34 -46.89
N ILE A 43 1.74 52.72 -47.31
CA ILE A 43 2.60 51.97 -46.38
C ILE A 43 3.57 52.99 -45.76
N ASN A 44 3.34 53.39 -44.50
CA ASN A 44 4.30 54.17 -43.73
C ASN A 44 5.51 53.28 -43.38
N LEU A 45 6.65 53.51 -44.05
CA LEU A 45 7.88 52.72 -43.92
C LEU A 45 8.44 52.72 -42.48
N SER A 46 8.23 53.78 -41.71
CA SER A 46 8.72 53.93 -40.33
C SER A 46 7.95 53.08 -39.29
N GLN A 47 6.63 52.91 -39.47
CA GLN A 47 5.82 52.05 -38.60
C GLN A 47 6.02 50.56 -38.90
N LEU A 48 6.32 50.21 -40.15
CA LEU A 48 6.65 48.84 -40.54
C LEU A 48 7.99 48.40 -39.90
N GLY A 49 8.99 49.29 -39.90
CA GLY A 49 10.31 49.06 -39.27
C GLY A 49 10.21 48.76 -37.77
N ASN A 50 9.45 49.56 -37.02
CA ASN A 50 9.27 49.34 -35.57
C ASN A 50 8.46 48.08 -35.24
N SER A 51 7.56 47.63 -36.12
CA SER A 51 6.86 46.35 -35.94
C SER A 51 7.74 45.13 -36.29
N LEU A 52 8.71 45.29 -37.19
CA LEU A 52 9.70 44.27 -37.57
C LEU A 52 10.80 44.10 -36.52
N LEU A 53 11.18 45.19 -35.83
CA LEU A 53 12.20 45.21 -34.77
C LEU A 53 11.72 44.67 -33.41
N ARG A 54 10.51 44.12 -33.32
CA ARG A 54 10.08 43.41 -32.10
C ARG A 54 10.92 42.15 -31.92
N VAL A 55 11.48 41.97 -30.73
CA VAL A 55 12.31 40.81 -30.34
C VAL A 55 11.60 39.48 -30.67
N GLU A 56 10.29 39.39 -30.46
CA GLU A 56 9.50 38.20 -30.80
C GLU A 56 9.52 37.87 -32.31
N VAL A 57 9.45 38.88 -33.18
CA VAL A 57 9.47 38.69 -34.65
C VAL A 57 10.89 38.35 -35.11
N LEU A 58 11.91 38.96 -34.52
CA LEU A 58 13.32 38.64 -34.79
C LEU A 58 13.65 37.17 -34.46
N ILE A 59 13.17 36.66 -33.31
CA ILE A 59 13.34 35.25 -32.94
C ILE A 59 12.64 34.33 -33.95
N LEU A 60 11.42 34.65 -34.37
CA LEU A 60 10.70 33.87 -35.37
C LEU A 60 11.38 33.90 -36.74
N CYS A 61 11.96 35.03 -37.15
CA CYS A 61 12.75 35.14 -38.37
C CYS A 61 14.04 34.31 -38.31
N LEU A 62 14.76 34.34 -37.18
CA LEU A 62 15.94 33.50 -36.97
C LEU A 62 15.59 32.02 -37.05
N MET A 63 14.50 31.60 -36.39
CA MET A 63 14.01 30.22 -36.46
C MET A 63 13.60 29.83 -37.88
N ALA A 64 12.92 30.71 -38.63
CA ALA A 64 12.56 30.46 -40.02
C ALA A 64 13.80 30.28 -40.93
N PHE A 65 14.86 31.07 -40.70
CA PHE A 65 16.13 30.92 -41.40
C PHE A 65 16.79 29.56 -41.12
N VAL A 66 16.82 29.14 -39.85
CA VAL A 66 17.38 27.83 -39.47
C VAL A 66 16.54 26.68 -40.04
N MET A 67 15.20 26.77 -39.93
CA MET A 67 14.29 25.74 -40.46
C MET A 67 14.35 25.61 -41.98
N ALA A 68 14.66 26.69 -42.71
CA ALA A 68 14.91 26.66 -44.14
C ALA A 68 16.14 25.85 -44.52
N ARG A 69 17.06 25.63 -43.58
CA ARG A 69 18.26 24.80 -43.77
C ARG A 69 18.06 23.33 -43.38
N ALA A 70 16.92 22.98 -42.79
CA ALA A 70 16.69 21.64 -42.27
C ALA A 70 16.29 20.66 -43.41
N SER A 71 17.29 20.11 -44.11
CA SER A 71 17.12 19.13 -45.18
C SER A 71 17.10 17.69 -44.63
N LEU A 72 16.08 16.92 -44.99
CA LEU A 72 16.02 15.48 -44.77
C LEU A 72 16.47 14.74 -46.04
N LEU A 73 17.30 13.72 -45.90
CA LEU A 73 17.81 12.90 -47.01
C LEU A 73 18.52 13.72 -48.12
N GLY A 74 19.04 14.91 -47.78
CA GLY A 74 19.71 15.82 -48.72
C GLY A 74 18.81 16.62 -49.67
N GLU A 75 17.52 16.27 -49.82
CA GLU A 75 16.63 16.90 -50.83
C GLU A 75 15.29 17.42 -50.28
N LEU A 76 14.76 16.88 -49.17
CA LEU A 76 13.43 17.21 -48.66
C LEU A 76 13.47 18.36 -47.63
N LEU A 77 12.68 19.42 -47.81
CA LEU A 77 12.67 20.60 -46.94
C LEU A 77 11.29 20.88 -46.28
N PRO A 78 10.70 19.93 -45.52
CA PRO A 78 9.33 20.07 -45.03
C PRO A 78 9.18 21.02 -43.82
N PHE A 79 10.24 21.20 -43.01
CA PHE A 79 10.20 21.98 -41.76
C PHE A 79 9.89 23.46 -41.97
N MET A 80 10.48 24.05 -43.01
CA MET A 80 10.31 25.46 -43.36
C MET A 80 8.84 25.80 -43.66
N PHE A 81 8.21 25.03 -44.55
CA PHE A 81 6.81 25.26 -44.94
C PHE A 81 5.87 25.06 -43.75
N ALA A 82 6.10 24.01 -42.96
CA ALA A 82 5.34 23.74 -41.75
C ALA A 82 5.44 24.88 -40.72
N PHE A 83 6.65 25.41 -40.51
CA PHE A 83 6.90 26.50 -39.56
C PHE A 83 6.20 27.80 -39.99
N ILE A 84 6.33 28.17 -41.27
CA ILE A 84 5.67 29.34 -41.84
C ILE A 84 4.15 29.19 -41.78
N ALA A 85 3.61 28.00 -42.05
CA ALA A 85 2.18 27.74 -41.98
C ALA A 85 1.60 27.91 -40.57
N ALA A 86 2.33 27.45 -39.53
CA ALA A 86 1.87 27.52 -38.14
C ALA A 86 2.08 28.89 -37.48
N PHE A 87 3.22 29.55 -37.73
CA PHE A 87 3.59 30.81 -37.07
C PHE A 87 3.22 32.06 -37.87
N GLY A 88 3.16 31.98 -39.21
CA GLY A 88 2.78 33.10 -40.09
C GLY A 88 1.30 33.49 -40.05
N ARG A 89 0.48 32.69 -39.36
CA ARG A 89 -0.97 32.88 -39.25
C ARG A 89 -1.33 34.19 -38.52
N ARG A 90 -2.18 35.00 -39.16
CA ARG A 90 -2.81 36.25 -38.63
C ARG A 90 -1.83 37.41 -38.35
N GLN A 91 -0.60 37.34 -38.87
CA GLN A 91 0.36 38.44 -38.81
C GLN A 91 1.02 38.63 -40.19
N PRO A 92 0.43 39.42 -41.11
CA PRO A 92 0.90 39.50 -42.49
C PRO A 92 2.34 40.05 -42.60
N VAL A 93 2.71 41.00 -41.74
CA VAL A 93 4.07 41.58 -41.70
C VAL A 93 5.10 40.58 -41.18
N ALA A 94 4.78 39.86 -40.10
CA ALA A 94 5.68 38.84 -39.53
C ALA A 94 5.82 37.62 -40.46
N GLY A 95 4.73 37.19 -41.10
CA GLY A 95 4.73 36.12 -42.10
C GLY A 95 5.63 36.44 -43.29
N LEU A 96 5.57 37.67 -43.81
CA LEU A 96 6.41 38.12 -44.91
C LEU A 96 7.89 38.22 -44.48
N ALA A 97 8.16 38.72 -43.27
CA ALA A 97 9.50 38.76 -42.69
C ALA A 97 10.11 37.36 -42.52
N MET A 98 9.34 36.39 -42.04
CA MET A 98 9.76 34.99 -41.94
C MET A 98 10.01 34.37 -43.31
N GLY A 99 9.17 34.66 -44.30
CA GLY A 99 9.36 34.20 -45.68
C GLY A 99 10.64 34.74 -46.32
N LEU A 100 11.00 36.00 -46.06
CA LEU A 100 12.27 36.58 -46.49
C LEU A 100 13.45 35.91 -45.79
N ALA A 101 13.38 35.73 -44.47
CA ALA A 101 14.44 35.05 -43.71
C ALA A 101 14.64 33.60 -44.17
N ALA A 102 13.55 32.85 -44.40
CA ALA A 102 13.60 31.51 -44.95
C ALA A 102 14.20 31.47 -46.36
N SER A 103 13.87 32.45 -47.21
CA SER A 103 14.45 32.56 -48.55
C SER A 103 15.97 32.80 -48.51
N ILE A 104 16.45 33.63 -47.57
CA ILE A 104 17.88 33.82 -47.33
C ILE A 104 18.54 32.52 -46.84
N GLY A 105 17.85 31.76 -45.98
CA GLY A 105 18.31 30.45 -45.52
C GLY A 105 18.49 29.44 -46.65
N LEU A 106 17.51 29.36 -47.56
CA LEU A 106 17.57 28.51 -48.75
C LEU A 106 18.74 28.87 -49.69
N ILE A 107 19.00 30.17 -49.87
CA ILE A 107 20.11 30.64 -50.71
C ILE A 107 21.46 30.22 -50.11
N ASN A 108 21.59 30.24 -48.79
CA ASN A 108 22.83 29.92 -48.08
C ASN A 108 23.20 28.44 -48.10
N GLN A 109 22.24 27.52 -48.24
CA GLN A 109 22.53 26.07 -48.20
C GLN A 109 23.02 25.50 -49.54
N SER A 110 23.01 26.30 -50.63
CA SER A 110 23.59 25.93 -51.93
C SER A 110 23.32 24.48 -52.37
N ALA A 111 22.03 24.08 -52.44
CA ALA A 111 21.60 22.82 -53.04
C ALA A 111 20.66 23.09 -54.23
N HIS A 112 21.01 22.48 -55.38
CA HIS A 112 20.46 22.75 -56.71
C HIS A 112 19.08 22.12 -56.97
N MET A 113 18.43 22.63 -58.03
CA MET A 113 17.17 22.19 -58.65
C MET A 113 15.89 22.52 -57.84
N GLY A 114 15.22 23.61 -58.22
CA GLY A 114 13.90 23.96 -57.66
C GLY A 114 13.84 25.16 -56.71
N LEU A 115 14.93 25.92 -56.52
CA LEU A 115 14.96 27.11 -55.65
C LEU A 115 13.84 28.12 -55.98
N MET A 116 13.55 28.34 -57.27
CA MET A 116 12.42 29.16 -57.70
C MET A 116 11.06 28.56 -57.32
N GLY A 117 10.92 27.23 -57.35
CA GLY A 117 9.72 26.52 -56.88
C GLY A 117 9.53 26.63 -55.36
N ASN A 118 10.63 26.63 -54.60
CA ASN A 118 10.61 26.78 -53.13
C ASN A 118 10.23 28.21 -52.72
N ILE A 119 10.83 29.24 -53.34
CA ILE A 119 10.50 30.64 -53.03
C ILE A 119 9.05 30.97 -53.44
N THR A 120 8.61 30.50 -54.61
CA THR A 120 7.23 30.74 -55.07
C THR A 120 6.20 30.03 -54.19
N SER A 121 6.48 28.82 -53.71
CA SER A 121 5.60 28.12 -52.76
C SER A 121 5.53 28.82 -51.40
N ILE A 122 6.63 29.37 -50.88
CA ILE A 122 6.63 30.20 -49.65
C ILE A 122 5.73 31.43 -49.81
N LEU A 123 5.92 32.20 -50.88
CA LEU A 123 5.15 33.42 -51.13
C LEU A 123 3.66 33.13 -51.32
N LEU A 124 3.33 32.07 -52.06
CA LEU A 124 1.94 31.64 -52.28
C LEU A 124 1.29 31.14 -50.98
N LEU A 125 2.01 30.35 -50.17
CA LEU A 125 1.54 29.87 -48.87
C LEU A 125 1.23 31.04 -47.92
N ILE A 126 2.13 32.02 -47.80
CA ILE A 126 1.92 33.22 -46.98
C ILE A 126 0.71 34.02 -47.48
N SER A 127 0.57 34.16 -48.80
CA SER A 127 -0.56 34.86 -49.42
C SER A 127 -1.89 34.18 -49.13
N ILE A 128 -1.97 32.86 -49.31
CA ILE A 128 -3.21 32.08 -49.10
C ILE A 128 -3.59 32.05 -47.62
N ILE A 129 -2.64 31.85 -46.70
CA ILE A 129 -2.92 31.81 -45.25
C ILE A 129 -3.40 33.17 -44.73
N ASN A 130 -2.89 34.28 -45.26
CA ASN A 130 -3.31 35.61 -44.84
C ASN A 130 -4.60 36.08 -45.53
N TYR A 131 -4.90 35.62 -46.75
CA TYR A 131 -6.08 36.02 -47.50
C TYR A 131 -7.31 35.13 -47.20
N SER A 132 -7.11 33.85 -46.91
CA SER A 132 -8.20 32.91 -46.60
C SER A 132 -8.72 33.13 -45.17
N LYS A 133 -9.97 33.61 -45.05
CA LYS A 133 -10.68 33.66 -43.76
C LYS A 133 -11.22 32.28 -43.42
N LEU A 134 -10.34 31.35 -43.04
CA LEU A 134 -10.74 30.04 -42.52
C LEU A 134 -11.46 30.22 -41.17
N PRO A 135 -12.60 29.55 -40.91
CA PRO A 135 -13.29 29.55 -39.62
C PRO A 135 -12.43 28.93 -38.51
N ALA A 136 -12.59 29.41 -37.27
CA ALA A 136 -11.71 29.01 -36.16
C ALA A 136 -11.71 27.51 -35.86
N GLU A 137 -12.86 26.86 -35.99
CA GLU A 137 -13.05 25.43 -35.74
C GLU A 137 -12.38 24.55 -36.80
N LYS A 138 -12.15 25.08 -38.02
CA LYS A 138 -11.56 24.33 -39.12
C LYS A 138 -10.04 24.49 -39.22
N TYR A 139 -9.41 25.25 -38.33
CA TYR A 139 -7.97 25.52 -38.40
C TYR A 139 -7.10 24.28 -38.21
N TRP A 140 -7.51 23.34 -37.37
CA TRP A 140 -6.66 22.20 -37.00
C TRP A 140 -6.36 21.28 -38.21
N TRP A 141 -7.30 21.18 -39.16
CA TRP A 141 -7.13 20.39 -40.39
C TRP A 141 -6.96 21.26 -41.65
N GLY A 142 -7.50 22.48 -41.67
CA GLY A 142 -7.46 23.36 -42.84
C GLY A 142 -6.05 23.90 -43.17
N ILE A 143 -5.23 24.23 -42.16
CA ILE A 143 -3.88 24.75 -42.39
C ILE A 143 -2.94 23.66 -42.94
N PRO A 144 -2.90 22.44 -42.36
CA PRO A 144 -2.17 21.32 -42.96
C PRO A 144 -2.55 21.04 -44.39
N PHE A 145 -3.86 21.03 -44.70
CA PHE A 145 -4.35 20.80 -46.05
C PHE A 145 -3.93 21.91 -47.04
N VAL A 146 -3.98 23.17 -46.61
CA VAL A 146 -3.48 24.29 -47.45
C VAL A 146 -1.97 24.16 -47.65
N CYS A 147 -1.22 23.79 -46.62
CA CYS A 147 0.23 23.58 -46.72
C CYS A 147 0.58 22.48 -47.73
N THR A 148 -0.08 21.32 -47.65
CA THR A 148 0.17 20.21 -48.58
C THR A 148 -0.22 20.57 -50.02
N ALA A 149 -1.43 21.11 -50.21
CA ALA A 149 -1.96 21.42 -51.53
C ALA A 149 -1.13 22.50 -52.25
N THR A 150 -0.64 23.51 -51.53
CA THR A 150 0.16 24.59 -52.11
C THR A 150 1.53 24.12 -52.57
N ILE A 151 2.23 23.33 -51.73
CA ILE A 151 3.54 22.76 -52.09
C ILE A 151 3.40 21.82 -53.28
N PHE A 152 2.44 20.90 -53.23
CA PHE A 152 2.19 19.94 -54.31
C PHE A 152 1.87 20.64 -55.63
N LEU A 153 0.92 21.57 -55.66
CA LEU A 153 0.53 22.27 -56.88
C LEU A 153 1.67 23.09 -57.48
N VAL A 154 2.37 23.88 -56.66
CA VAL A 154 3.45 24.77 -57.14
C VAL A 154 4.62 23.92 -57.65
N LYS A 155 5.11 22.96 -56.85
CA LYS A 155 6.28 22.19 -57.25
C LYS A 155 5.99 21.25 -58.43
N SER A 156 4.80 20.64 -58.50
CA SER A 156 4.42 19.82 -59.66
C SER A 156 4.31 20.66 -60.94
N LEU A 157 3.82 21.90 -60.87
CA LEU A 157 3.81 22.82 -62.03
C LEU A 157 5.24 23.17 -62.50
N PHE A 158 6.17 23.38 -61.57
CA PHE A 158 7.58 23.61 -61.91
C PHE A 158 8.24 22.35 -62.48
N LEU A 159 7.92 21.16 -61.95
CA LEU A 159 8.44 19.88 -62.46
C LEU A 159 8.01 19.63 -63.91
N VAL A 160 6.74 19.89 -64.25
CA VAL A 160 6.24 19.79 -65.63
C VAL A 160 7.00 20.72 -66.57
N LYS A 161 7.43 21.90 -66.11
CA LYS A 161 8.19 22.87 -66.91
C LYS A 161 9.66 22.44 -67.12
N THR A 162 10.25 21.73 -66.17
CA THR A 162 11.65 21.29 -66.22
C THR A 162 11.83 19.88 -66.83
N GLY A 163 10.74 19.16 -67.05
CA GLY A 163 10.73 17.77 -67.52
C GLY A 163 10.26 16.81 -66.42
N MET A 164 9.30 15.93 -66.75
CA MET A 164 8.73 15.01 -65.77
C MET A 164 9.71 13.88 -65.45
N SER A 165 10.06 13.77 -64.17
CA SER A 165 10.79 12.63 -63.61
C SER A 165 9.90 11.96 -62.57
N PHE A 166 9.73 10.64 -62.67
CA PHE A 166 8.97 9.86 -61.69
C PHE A 166 9.54 10.02 -60.27
N TYR A 167 10.87 10.08 -60.14
CA TYR A 167 11.53 10.34 -58.86
C TYR A 167 11.18 11.74 -58.31
N GLY A 168 11.21 12.77 -59.16
CA GLY A 168 10.88 14.14 -58.76
C GLY A 168 9.44 14.28 -58.26
N GLU A 169 8.50 13.57 -58.88
CA GLU A 169 7.10 13.57 -58.42
C GLU A 169 6.95 12.87 -57.05
N MET A 170 7.64 11.74 -56.84
CA MET A 170 7.67 11.09 -55.53
C MET A 170 8.24 12.01 -54.44
N VAL A 171 9.36 12.69 -54.70
CA VAL A 171 9.98 13.64 -53.76
C VAL A 171 9.00 14.75 -53.38
N ILE A 172 8.29 15.33 -54.35
CA ILE A 172 7.29 16.39 -54.10
C ILE A 172 6.10 15.87 -53.28
N ILE A 173 5.61 14.65 -53.56
CA ILE A 173 4.53 14.02 -52.79
C ILE A 173 4.96 13.83 -51.34
N PHE A 174 6.13 13.24 -51.10
CA PHE A 174 6.64 13.03 -49.74
C PHE A 174 6.87 14.35 -48.99
N GLU A 175 7.49 15.34 -49.63
CA GLU A 175 7.75 16.64 -49.01
C GLU A 175 6.45 17.37 -48.63
N SER A 176 5.46 17.38 -49.54
CA SER A 176 4.18 18.01 -49.29
C SER A 176 3.41 17.34 -48.16
N LEU A 177 3.42 16.00 -48.08
CA LEU A 177 2.76 15.23 -47.03
C LEU A 177 3.44 15.44 -45.67
N MET A 178 4.77 15.39 -45.63
CA MET A 178 5.54 15.66 -44.41
C MET A 178 5.34 17.10 -43.91
N ALA A 179 5.36 18.10 -44.79
CA ALA A 179 5.08 19.48 -44.42
C ALA A 179 3.68 19.67 -43.84
N GLY A 180 2.68 18.94 -44.38
CA GLY A 180 1.32 18.90 -43.82
C GLY A 180 1.30 18.38 -42.38
N ILE A 181 1.84 17.19 -42.16
CA ILE A 181 1.87 16.56 -40.82
C ILE A 181 2.65 17.43 -39.83
N LEU A 182 3.82 17.96 -40.21
CA LEU A 182 4.61 18.83 -39.35
C LEU A 182 3.88 20.15 -39.05
N SER A 183 3.13 20.71 -40.00
CA SER A 183 2.35 21.93 -39.75
C SER A 183 1.27 21.73 -38.69
N PHE A 184 0.65 20.53 -38.64
CA PHE A 184 -0.31 20.15 -37.62
C PHE A 184 0.35 20.15 -36.23
N VAL A 185 1.54 19.55 -36.12
CA VAL A 185 2.31 19.52 -34.87
C VAL A 185 2.71 20.94 -34.44
N PHE A 186 3.20 21.77 -35.35
CA PHE A 186 3.64 23.13 -35.02
C PHE A 186 2.50 24.10 -34.68
N ILE A 187 1.26 23.81 -35.08
CA ILE A 187 0.08 24.57 -34.62
C ILE A 187 -0.08 24.42 -33.10
N VAL A 188 0.15 23.23 -32.55
CA VAL A 188 0.09 22.98 -31.09
C VAL A 188 1.11 23.84 -30.36
N SER A 189 2.37 23.85 -30.83
CA SER A 189 3.44 24.71 -30.27
C SER A 189 3.13 26.20 -30.41
N SER A 190 2.62 26.63 -31.57
CA SER A 190 2.22 28.03 -31.84
C SER A 190 1.11 28.51 -30.90
N ASP A 191 0.10 27.67 -30.64
CA ASP A 191 -0.99 27.99 -29.73
C ASP A 191 -0.55 27.98 -28.26
N ALA A 192 0.37 27.09 -27.87
CA ALA A 192 0.96 27.08 -26.54
C ALA A 192 1.75 28.37 -26.24
N ILE A 193 2.56 28.85 -27.21
CA ILE A 193 3.29 30.12 -27.11
C ILE A 193 2.33 31.31 -27.05
N LYS A 194 1.33 31.36 -27.94
CA LYS A 194 0.35 32.47 -28.00
C LYS A 194 -0.48 32.59 -26.73
N LYS A 195 -0.86 31.47 -26.12
CA LYS A 195 -1.61 31.43 -24.85
C LYS A 195 -0.73 31.66 -23.61
N LYS A 196 0.60 31.79 -23.78
CA LYS A 196 1.58 31.88 -22.69
C LYS A 196 1.33 30.82 -21.61
N LYS A 197 1.04 29.58 -22.02
CA LYS A 197 0.85 28.47 -21.09
C LYS A 197 2.10 28.33 -20.22
N LYS A 198 1.93 28.21 -18.90
CA LYS A 198 3.05 27.89 -17.99
C LYS A 198 3.49 26.45 -18.23
N MET A 199 4.79 26.16 -18.14
CA MET A 199 5.35 24.83 -18.42
C MET A 199 4.71 23.69 -17.60
N ASN A 200 4.23 23.97 -16.38
CA ASN A 200 3.55 22.99 -15.52
C ASN A 200 2.17 22.56 -16.03
N ALA A 201 1.59 23.30 -16.97
CA ALA A 201 0.30 23.01 -17.59
C ALA A 201 0.44 22.42 -19.00
N PHE A 202 1.65 21.99 -19.38
CA PHE A 202 1.88 21.36 -20.69
C PHE A 202 1.34 19.93 -20.66
N ALA A 203 0.48 19.61 -21.64
CA ALA A 203 0.06 18.25 -21.91
C ALA A 203 1.17 17.49 -22.67
N PHE A 204 1.03 16.16 -22.80
CA PHE A 204 2.01 15.34 -23.52
C PHE A 204 2.20 15.81 -24.97
N GLU A 205 1.12 16.23 -25.62
CA GLU A 205 1.10 16.75 -26.99
C GLU A 205 1.88 18.07 -27.10
N ASP A 206 1.78 18.96 -26.10
CA ASP A 206 2.54 20.20 -26.07
C ASP A 206 4.05 19.87 -26.03
N ILE A 207 4.46 18.92 -25.19
CA ILE A 207 5.88 18.51 -25.03
C ILE A 207 6.41 17.86 -26.31
N ALA A 208 5.67 16.92 -26.90
CA ALA A 208 6.05 16.27 -28.15
C ALA A 208 6.20 17.29 -29.29
N ALA A 209 5.29 18.28 -29.36
CA ALA A 209 5.34 19.31 -30.39
C ALA A 209 6.53 20.27 -30.22
N PHE A 210 6.92 20.62 -28.99
CA PHE A 210 8.15 21.38 -28.73
C PHE A 210 9.41 20.56 -28.99
N LEU A 211 9.40 19.25 -28.74
CA LEU A 211 10.52 18.36 -29.01
C LEU A 211 10.77 18.22 -30.52
N ILE A 212 9.73 18.01 -31.33
CA ILE A 212 9.83 17.97 -32.80
C ILE A 212 10.30 19.32 -33.35
N LEU A 213 9.83 20.43 -32.78
CA LEU A 213 10.31 21.77 -33.14
C LEU A 213 11.80 21.94 -32.81
N GLY A 214 12.26 21.46 -31.65
CA GLY A 214 13.67 21.45 -31.28
C GLY A 214 14.53 20.59 -32.23
N ILE A 215 14.04 19.42 -32.63
CA ILE A 215 14.71 18.55 -33.62
C ILE A 215 14.90 19.31 -34.94
N GLY A 216 13.88 20.02 -35.42
CA GLY A 216 13.99 20.84 -36.65
C GLY A 216 15.08 21.91 -36.55
N VAL A 217 15.29 22.51 -35.37
CA VAL A 217 16.36 23.50 -35.14
C VAL A 217 17.73 22.82 -35.23
N VAL A 218 17.88 21.66 -34.60
CA VAL A 218 19.14 20.90 -34.59
C VAL A 218 19.54 20.50 -36.01
N ILE A 219 18.60 20.00 -36.81
CA ILE A 219 18.84 19.65 -38.22
C ILE A 219 19.21 20.90 -39.04
N GLY A 220 18.52 22.02 -38.82
CA GLY A 220 18.81 23.27 -39.53
C GLY A 220 20.16 23.92 -39.19
N LEU A 221 20.73 23.59 -38.03
CA LEU A 221 22.07 24.01 -37.61
C LEU A 221 23.16 23.06 -38.11
N ASP A 222 22.80 22.00 -38.84
CA ASP A 222 23.76 21.10 -39.43
C ASP A 222 24.63 21.81 -40.49
N GLY A 223 25.92 21.51 -40.48
CA GLY A 223 26.94 22.19 -41.30
C GLY A 223 27.54 23.48 -40.70
N PHE A 224 27.10 23.95 -39.53
CA PHE A 224 27.83 24.99 -38.79
C PHE A 224 28.94 24.38 -37.93
N GLN A 225 30.18 24.68 -38.30
CA GLN A 225 31.38 24.28 -37.56
C GLN A 225 32.03 25.49 -36.89
N TRP A 226 32.36 25.37 -35.61
CA TRP A 226 33.12 26.36 -34.87
C TRP A 226 34.43 25.72 -34.38
N ALA A 227 35.58 26.23 -34.85
CA ALA A 227 36.90 25.67 -34.55
C ALA A 227 37.04 24.16 -34.84
N GLY A 228 36.33 23.64 -35.86
CA GLY A 228 36.30 22.22 -36.22
C GLY A 228 35.29 21.36 -35.45
N LEU A 229 34.60 21.93 -34.45
CA LEU A 229 33.54 21.25 -33.68
C LEU A 229 32.16 21.57 -34.28
N SER A 230 31.28 20.57 -34.34
CA SER A 230 29.93 20.77 -34.88
C SER A 230 28.96 21.25 -33.79
N ILE A 231 28.32 22.40 -34.05
CA ILE A 231 27.40 23.04 -33.09
C ILE A 231 26.16 22.17 -32.87
N SER A 232 25.64 21.57 -33.94
CA SER A 232 24.50 20.65 -33.89
C SER A 232 24.76 19.50 -32.92
N SER A 233 25.93 18.88 -33.00
CA SER A 233 26.35 17.76 -32.18
C SER A 233 26.56 18.13 -30.70
N ILE A 234 27.02 19.34 -30.39
CA ILE A 234 27.10 19.85 -29.01
C ILE A 234 25.70 20.02 -28.42
N LEU A 235 24.77 20.61 -29.17
CA LEU A 235 23.38 20.82 -28.74
C LEU A 235 22.64 19.49 -28.50
N CYS A 236 22.87 18.50 -29.36
CA CYS A 236 22.36 17.13 -29.20
C CYS A 236 22.74 16.54 -27.83
N ARG A 237 24.03 16.58 -27.49
CA ARG A 237 24.56 16.03 -26.24
C ARG A 237 24.07 16.82 -25.02
N LEU A 238 24.01 18.14 -25.13
CA LEU A 238 23.45 19.01 -24.09
C LEU A 238 21.97 18.68 -23.84
N GLY A 239 21.19 18.45 -24.91
CA GLY A 239 19.79 18.04 -24.82
C GLY A 239 19.60 16.71 -24.08
N ILE A 240 20.47 15.73 -24.34
CA ILE A 240 20.45 14.44 -23.64
C ILE A 240 20.82 14.60 -22.15
N LEU A 241 21.88 15.38 -21.84
CA LEU A 241 22.27 15.68 -20.45
C LEU A 241 21.15 16.41 -19.69
N ALA A 242 20.50 17.38 -20.33
CA ALA A 242 19.36 18.09 -19.77
C ALA A 242 18.17 17.14 -19.53
N ALA A 243 17.86 16.26 -20.48
CA ALA A 243 16.81 15.26 -20.33
C ALA A 243 17.09 14.28 -19.18
N ALA A 244 18.34 13.82 -19.02
CA ALA A 244 18.76 13.01 -17.89
C ALA A 244 18.61 13.75 -16.56
N TRP A 245 18.94 15.05 -16.53
CA TRP A 245 18.83 15.87 -15.33
C TRP A 245 17.39 16.16 -14.90
N PHE A 246 16.50 16.42 -15.85
CA PHE A 246 15.10 16.74 -15.56
C PHE A 246 14.24 15.48 -15.37
N TRP A 247 14.37 14.51 -16.26
CA TRP A 247 13.40 13.41 -16.41
C TRP A 247 13.96 12.01 -16.19
N GLY A 248 15.28 11.86 -15.96
CA GLY A 248 15.91 10.58 -15.65
C GLY A 248 16.12 9.66 -16.85
N ALA A 249 16.44 8.39 -16.58
CA ALA A 249 16.90 7.41 -17.57
C ALA A 249 15.95 7.22 -18.76
N GLY A 250 14.65 6.99 -18.54
CA GLY A 250 13.72 6.68 -19.62
C GLY A 250 13.64 7.78 -20.69
N GLN A 251 13.49 9.04 -20.27
CA GLN A 251 13.38 10.17 -21.20
C GLN A 251 14.73 10.56 -21.80
N ALA A 252 15.83 10.42 -21.06
CA ALA A 252 17.18 10.61 -21.61
C ALA A 252 17.47 9.62 -22.75
N THR A 253 17.06 8.35 -22.58
CA THR A 253 17.14 7.35 -23.65
C THR A 253 16.25 7.72 -24.83
N MET A 254 14.99 8.14 -24.59
CA MET A 254 14.08 8.57 -25.66
C MET A 254 14.64 9.75 -26.46
N VAL A 255 15.15 10.79 -25.79
CA VAL A 255 15.82 11.92 -26.44
C VAL A 255 17.08 11.44 -27.17
N GLY A 256 17.85 10.52 -26.60
CA GLY A 256 19.00 9.89 -27.23
C GLY A 256 18.65 9.14 -28.53
N VAL A 257 17.54 8.39 -28.57
CA VAL A 257 17.03 7.73 -29.79
C VAL A 257 16.65 8.78 -30.84
N MET A 258 15.83 9.76 -30.44
CA MET A 258 15.29 10.77 -31.37
C MET A 258 16.39 11.63 -31.98
N VAL A 259 17.36 12.04 -31.17
CA VAL A 259 18.50 12.83 -31.59
C VAL A 259 19.52 11.98 -32.36
N GLY A 260 19.72 10.72 -31.95
CA GLY A 260 20.61 9.77 -32.63
C GLY A 260 20.13 9.35 -34.03
N LEU A 261 18.82 9.38 -34.28
CA LEU A 261 18.25 9.14 -35.61
C LEU A 261 18.58 10.26 -36.60
N ILE A 262 18.83 11.49 -36.13
CA ILE A 262 19.04 12.65 -37.01
C ILE A 262 20.26 12.46 -37.92
N PRO A 263 21.48 12.17 -37.41
CA PRO A 263 22.61 11.86 -38.28
C PRO A 263 22.39 10.61 -39.13
N SER A 264 21.71 9.59 -38.59
CA SER A 264 21.44 8.33 -39.30
C SER A 264 20.54 8.49 -40.51
N ILE A 265 19.67 9.50 -40.56
CA ILE A 265 18.81 9.79 -41.73
C ILE A 265 19.61 10.45 -42.85
N ASN A 266 20.70 11.16 -42.54
CA ASN A 266 21.52 11.85 -43.54
C ASN A 266 22.59 10.92 -44.16
N SER A 267 22.98 9.85 -43.46
CA SER A 267 23.93 8.84 -43.94
C SER A 267 23.23 7.59 -44.47
N SER A 268 23.72 7.01 -45.57
CA SER A 268 23.19 5.77 -46.19
C SER A 268 23.39 4.50 -45.36
N THR A 269 23.97 4.59 -44.16
CA THR A 269 24.18 3.49 -43.21
C THR A 269 23.60 3.85 -41.85
N LEU A 270 23.12 2.83 -41.12
CA LEU A 270 22.58 2.99 -39.76
C LEU A 270 23.75 3.39 -38.82
N SER A 271 23.93 4.70 -38.65
CA SER A 271 25.10 5.26 -37.99
C SER A 271 25.25 4.79 -36.53
N PHE A 272 26.47 4.42 -36.14
CA PHE A 272 26.85 4.07 -34.75
C PHE A 272 26.52 5.19 -33.74
N THR A 273 26.30 6.43 -34.20
CA THR A 273 25.86 7.57 -33.39
C THR A 273 24.53 7.34 -32.68
N LEU A 274 23.62 6.55 -33.27
CA LEU A 274 22.36 6.16 -32.63
C LEU A 274 22.61 5.34 -31.35
N GLY A 275 23.46 4.31 -31.45
CA GLY A 275 23.86 3.50 -30.29
C GLY A 275 24.58 4.34 -29.23
N LEU A 276 25.47 5.22 -29.67
CA LEU A 276 26.25 6.09 -28.77
C LEU A 276 25.36 7.04 -27.96
N TYR A 277 24.40 7.74 -28.58
CA TYR A 277 23.50 8.67 -27.87
C TYR A 277 22.44 7.98 -27.03
N THR A 278 21.97 6.82 -27.43
CA THR A 278 20.98 6.05 -26.65
C THR A 278 21.58 5.50 -25.36
N VAL A 279 22.74 4.85 -25.45
CA VAL A 279 23.40 4.25 -24.28
C VAL A 279 24.00 5.31 -23.36
N SER A 280 24.58 6.39 -23.91
CA SER A 280 25.02 7.52 -23.09
C SER A 280 23.86 8.22 -22.37
N GLY A 281 22.70 8.38 -23.02
CA GLY A 281 21.49 8.90 -22.38
C GLY A 281 20.97 8.01 -21.25
N LEU A 282 20.93 6.69 -21.47
CA LEU A 282 20.51 5.72 -20.46
C LEU A 282 21.43 5.77 -19.23
N LEU A 283 22.75 5.67 -19.42
CA LEU A 283 23.72 5.69 -18.33
C LEU A 283 23.73 7.03 -17.59
N ALA A 284 23.66 8.15 -18.31
CA ALA A 284 23.54 9.48 -17.70
C ALA A 284 22.30 9.59 -16.80
N GLY A 285 21.17 9.02 -17.23
CA GLY A 285 19.94 9.06 -16.44
C GLY A 285 19.88 8.04 -15.30
N LEU A 286 20.55 6.89 -15.40
CA LEU A 286 20.68 5.91 -14.31
C LEU A 286 21.53 6.48 -13.16
N PHE A 287 22.63 7.15 -13.48
CA PHE A 287 23.51 7.77 -12.49
C PHE A 287 23.02 9.13 -11.97
N ARG A 288 21.77 9.52 -12.26
CA ARG A 288 21.15 10.75 -11.74
C ARG A 288 21.14 10.81 -10.21
N SER A 289 21.04 9.67 -9.52
CA SER A 289 21.05 9.58 -8.06
C SER A 289 22.33 10.15 -7.42
N LEU A 290 23.45 10.12 -8.15
CA LEU A 290 24.75 10.69 -7.73
C LEU A 290 24.88 12.19 -8.04
N GLY A 291 23.79 12.86 -8.42
CA GLY A 291 23.75 14.30 -8.74
C GLY A 291 24.32 14.64 -10.12
N ARG A 292 24.68 15.92 -10.33
CA ARG A 292 25.19 16.44 -11.63
C ARG A 292 26.46 15.71 -12.10
N LEU A 293 27.34 15.40 -11.16
CA LEU A 293 28.56 14.64 -11.42
C LEU A 293 28.23 13.23 -11.94
N GLY A 294 27.26 12.55 -11.33
CA GLY A 294 26.79 11.25 -11.79
C GLY A 294 26.31 11.23 -13.23
N ILE A 295 25.51 12.23 -13.62
CA ILE A 295 24.98 12.35 -14.99
C ILE A 295 26.13 12.49 -16.01
N VAL A 296 27.11 13.35 -15.72
CA VAL A 296 28.26 13.58 -16.61
C VAL A 296 29.15 12.34 -16.69
N ILE A 297 29.42 11.68 -15.56
CA ILE A 297 30.18 10.44 -15.51
C ILE A 297 29.47 9.35 -16.33
N GLY A 298 28.16 9.19 -16.16
CA GLY A 298 27.35 8.23 -16.91
C GLY A 298 27.36 8.50 -18.41
N PHE A 299 27.20 9.76 -18.80
CA PHE A 299 27.26 10.18 -20.20
C PHE A 299 28.63 9.89 -20.81
N MET A 300 29.71 10.28 -20.12
CA MET A 300 31.09 10.04 -20.56
C MET A 300 31.40 8.55 -20.69
N LEU A 301 31.01 7.73 -19.71
CA LEU A 301 31.16 6.27 -19.76
C LEU A 301 30.44 5.66 -20.97
N GLY A 302 29.22 6.09 -21.24
CA GLY A 302 28.48 5.64 -22.42
C GLY A 302 29.16 6.04 -23.72
N THR A 303 29.64 7.29 -23.82
CA THR A 303 30.37 7.75 -25.01
C THR A 303 31.70 7.04 -25.21
N MET A 304 32.44 6.78 -24.14
CA MET A 304 33.72 6.08 -24.19
C MET A 304 33.52 4.60 -24.55
N GLY A 305 32.55 3.92 -23.93
CA GLY A 305 32.24 2.52 -24.22
C GLY A 305 31.79 2.29 -25.67
N PHE A 306 30.95 3.18 -26.22
CA PHE A 306 30.50 3.07 -27.61
C PHE A 306 31.52 3.57 -28.64
N SER A 307 32.44 4.47 -28.26
CA SER A 307 33.47 4.99 -29.17
C SER A 307 34.44 3.91 -29.68
N LEU A 308 34.61 2.81 -28.94
CA LEU A 308 35.47 1.67 -29.32
C LEU A 308 34.99 0.94 -30.61
N PHE A 309 33.73 1.12 -30.99
CA PHE A 309 33.14 0.51 -32.18
C PHE A 309 33.24 1.40 -33.43
N ILE A 310 33.75 2.63 -33.31
CA ILE A 310 33.88 3.56 -34.43
C ILE A 310 35.31 3.42 -35.00
N PRO A 311 35.48 2.92 -36.23
CA PRO A 311 36.81 2.64 -36.81
C PRO A 311 37.60 3.91 -37.18
N GLU A 312 37.00 5.10 -37.14
CA GLU A 312 37.60 6.36 -37.59
C GLU A 312 38.15 7.20 -36.41
N THR A 313 39.48 7.27 -36.30
CA THR A 313 40.18 7.87 -35.14
C THR A 313 40.05 9.40 -35.06
N GLN A 314 39.88 10.10 -36.18
CA GLN A 314 39.71 11.56 -36.18
C GLN A 314 38.31 11.97 -35.71
N ALA A 315 37.26 11.27 -36.16
CA ALA A 315 35.88 11.54 -35.79
C ALA A 315 35.62 11.26 -34.29
N THR A 316 36.27 10.24 -33.73
CA THR A 316 36.18 9.91 -32.30
C THR A 316 36.82 10.98 -31.41
N VAL A 317 38.00 11.49 -31.76
CA VAL A 317 38.68 12.56 -31.00
C VAL A 317 37.87 13.86 -31.01
N LEU A 318 37.34 14.26 -32.18
CA LEU A 318 36.46 15.42 -32.26
C LEU A 318 35.18 15.22 -31.44
N GLY A 319 34.58 14.02 -31.52
CA GLY A 319 33.39 13.68 -30.74
C GLY A 319 33.60 13.78 -29.23
N ILE A 320 34.78 13.42 -28.70
CA ILE A 320 35.13 13.56 -27.28
C ILE A 320 35.27 15.05 -26.88
N TRP A 321 35.81 15.89 -27.76
CA TRP A 321 35.84 17.33 -27.49
C TRP A 321 34.44 17.95 -27.47
N GLU A 322 33.55 17.52 -28.38
CA GLU A 322 32.16 17.95 -28.37
C GLU A 322 31.41 17.49 -27.11
N THR A 323 31.66 16.28 -26.60
CA THR A 323 31.08 15.81 -25.31
C THR A 323 31.62 16.63 -24.14
N ALA A 324 32.93 16.92 -24.11
CA ALA A 324 33.55 17.71 -23.05
C ALA A 324 32.97 19.13 -22.99
N VAL A 325 32.81 19.79 -24.14
CA VAL A 325 32.19 21.12 -24.23
C VAL A 325 30.73 21.07 -23.77
N ALA A 326 29.95 20.08 -24.20
CA ALA A 326 28.56 19.92 -23.77
C ALA A 326 28.44 19.71 -22.24
N CYS A 327 29.33 18.92 -21.64
CA CYS A 327 29.37 18.71 -20.19
C CYS A 327 29.73 19.99 -19.43
N LEU A 328 30.68 20.78 -19.94
CA LEU A 328 31.06 22.06 -19.34
C LEU A 328 29.91 23.06 -19.37
N ILE A 329 29.19 23.16 -20.49
CA ILE A 329 28.00 24.01 -20.60
C ILE A 329 26.89 23.52 -19.64
N PHE A 330 26.71 22.21 -19.50
CA PHE A 330 25.74 21.62 -18.58
C PHE A 330 26.04 21.95 -17.11
N PHE A 331 27.31 22.03 -16.71
CA PHE A 331 27.68 22.45 -15.35
C PHE A 331 27.36 23.92 -15.07
N LEU A 332 27.49 24.79 -16.08
CA LEU A 332 27.18 26.22 -15.98
C LEU A 332 25.68 26.51 -15.91
N LEU A 333 24.81 25.50 -16.14
CA LEU A 333 23.36 25.69 -16.06
C LEU A 333 22.92 25.95 -14.59
N PRO A 334 22.16 27.03 -14.31
CA PRO A 334 21.75 27.37 -12.95
C PRO A 334 20.77 26.34 -12.34
N GLU A 335 20.91 26.05 -11.04
CA GLU A 335 20.07 25.06 -10.33
C GLU A 335 18.59 25.46 -10.22
N SER A 336 18.28 26.75 -10.38
CA SER A 336 16.92 27.30 -10.37
C SER A 336 16.01 26.72 -11.47
N LEU A 337 16.59 26.22 -12.57
CA LEU A 337 15.85 25.54 -13.65
C LEU A 337 15.25 24.21 -13.19
N ASN A 338 15.92 23.47 -12.30
CA ASN A 338 15.45 22.16 -11.83
C ASN A 338 14.20 22.29 -10.96
N GLN A 339 14.16 23.30 -10.08
CA GLN A 339 13.03 23.55 -9.19
C GLN A 339 11.76 24.00 -9.94
N SER A 340 11.94 24.63 -11.10
CA SER A 340 10.83 25.07 -11.95
C SER A 340 10.24 23.92 -12.78
N ILE A 341 11.09 22.98 -13.25
CA ILE A 341 10.71 21.88 -14.16
C ILE A 341 10.25 20.62 -13.42
N LYS A 342 10.72 20.37 -12.18
CA LYS A 342 10.20 19.29 -11.31
C LYS A 342 8.71 19.40 -10.99
N LYS A 343 8.09 20.56 -11.26
CA LYS A 343 6.65 20.80 -11.06
C LYS A 343 5.77 20.43 -12.27
N ILE A 344 6.35 19.84 -13.33
CA ILE A 344 5.61 19.41 -14.52
C ILE A 344 5.21 17.93 -14.32
N PRO A 345 3.93 17.60 -14.07
CA PRO A 345 3.52 16.25 -13.67
C PRO A 345 3.44 15.26 -14.85
N ALA A 346 3.47 15.74 -16.09
CA ALA A 346 3.03 14.98 -17.26
C ALA A 346 4.07 14.00 -17.85
N LEU A 347 5.35 14.05 -17.45
CA LEU A 347 6.42 13.33 -18.16
C LEU A 347 7.22 12.32 -17.32
N SER A 348 6.86 12.12 -16.06
CA SER A 348 7.47 11.10 -15.23
C SER A 348 6.69 9.79 -15.35
N LEU A 349 7.21 8.84 -16.15
CA LEU A 349 6.75 7.45 -16.21
C LEU A 349 6.86 6.73 -14.85
N VAL A 350 7.60 7.31 -13.90
CA VAL A 350 7.51 7.04 -12.47
C VAL A 350 6.80 8.24 -11.85
N PRO A 351 5.53 8.14 -11.42
CA PRO A 351 4.80 9.29 -10.88
C PRO A 351 5.38 9.67 -9.52
N ASN A 352 6.33 10.60 -9.51
CA ASN A 352 6.75 11.31 -8.30
C ASN A 352 5.73 12.42 -8.03
N GLY A 353 4.57 12.00 -7.54
CA GLY A 353 3.58 12.87 -6.93
C GLY A 353 3.40 12.42 -5.50
N GLU A 354 3.73 13.29 -4.55
CA GLU A 354 3.41 13.15 -3.13
C GLU A 354 1.91 12.84 -2.88
N GLY A 355 1.04 13.04 -3.88
CA GLY A 355 -0.37 12.61 -3.87
C GLY A 355 -0.67 11.20 -4.41
N LYS A 356 0.17 10.59 -5.27
CA LYS A 356 -0.08 9.25 -5.85
C LYS A 356 0.72 8.12 -5.19
N ILE A 357 1.78 8.42 -4.44
CA ILE A 357 2.36 7.45 -3.50
C ILE A 357 1.30 7.06 -2.47
N SER A 358 0.42 7.99 -2.06
CA SER A 358 -0.74 7.65 -1.23
C SER A 358 -1.67 6.66 -1.93
N GLN A 359 -2.04 6.86 -3.20
CA GLN A 359 -2.92 5.95 -3.95
C GLN A 359 -2.30 4.59 -4.26
N ALA A 360 -1.00 4.52 -4.57
CA ALA A 360 -0.32 3.25 -4.79
C ALA A 360 -0.11 2.50 -3.47
N ALA A 361 0.21 3.20 -2.39
CA ALA A 361 0.27 2.63 -1.04
C ALA A 361 -1.11 2.28 -0.49
N GLU A 362 -2.17 3.02 -0.85
CA GLU A 362 -3.57 2.70 -0.54
C GLU A 362 -3.99 1.45 -1.31
N CYS A 363 -3.70 1.37 -2.61
CA CYS A 363 -4.01 0.17 -3.41
C CYS A 363 -3.25 -1.07 -2.92
N MET A 364 -1.96 -0.94 -2.58
CA MET A 364 -1.20 -2.02 -1.95
C MET A 364 -1.75 -2.37 -0.56
N ARG A 365 -2.25 -1.38 0.19
CA ARG A 365 -2.89 -1.62 1.49
C ARG A 365 -4.22 -2.33 1.34
N ASP A 366 -5.06 -1.91 0.40
CA ASP A 366 -6.34 -2.52 0.07
C ASP A 366 -6.16 -3.96 -0.41
N GLU A 367 -5.14 -4.22 -1.24
CA GLU A 367 -4.84 -5.58 -1.69
C GLU A 367 -4.29 -6.45 -0.55
N ALA A 368 -3.39 -5.93 0.29
CA ALA A 368 -2.91 -6.64 1.47
C ALA A 368 -4.07 -6.96 2.44
N ARG A 369 -4.98 -6.01 2.64
CA ARG A 369 -6.18 -6.16 3.46
C ARG A 369 -7.11 -7.24 2.91
N GLU A 370 -7.45 -7.20 1.62
CA GLU A 370 -8.35 -8.20 1.04
C GLU A 370 -7.74 -9.60 1.11
N ARG A 371 -6.41 -9.70 0.99
CA ARG A 371 -5.68 -10.95 1.26
C ARG A 371 -5.79 -11.39 2.72
N LEU A 372 -5.61 -10.49 3.68
CA LEU A 372 -5.76 -10.81 5.12
C LEU A 372 -7.19 -11.27 5.44
N ARG A 373 -8.22 -10.56 4.95
CA ARG A 373 -9.62 -10.99 5.08
C ARG A 373 -9.93 -12.28 4.34
N GLY A 374 -9.25 -12.55 3.23
CA GLY A 374 -9.30 -13.83 2.53
C GLY A 374 -8.76 -14.96 3.41
N VAL A 375 -7.60 -14.76 4.04
CA VAL A 375 -6.99 -15.72 4.96
C VAL A 375 -7.88 -15.96 6.18
N ALA A 376 -8.42 -14.91 6.80
CA ALA A 376 -9.37 -15.03 7.90
C ALA A 376 -10.61 -15.87 7.52
N ARG A 377 -11.22 -15.59 6.35
CA ARG A 377 -12.36 -16.38 5.85
C ARG A 377 -12.03 -17.86 5.72
N VAL A 378 -10.84 -18.21 5.19
CA VAL A 378 -10.40 -19.60 5.09
C VAL A 378 -10.28 -20.24 6.48
N PHE A 379 -9.70 -19.55 7.46
CA PHE A 379 -9.64 -20.07 8.83
C PHE A 379 -11.04 -20.23 9.46
N ASN A 380 -11.95 -19.29 9.25
CA ASN A 380 -13.34 -19.42 9.72
C ASN A 380 -14.07 -20.61 9.06
N GLU A 381 -13.83 -20.88 7.78
CA GLU A 381 -14.40 -22.03 7.07
C GLU A 381 -13.80 -23.37 7.55
N ILE A 382 -12.50 -23.40 7.85
CA ILE A 382 -11.87 -24.56 8.50
C ILE A 382 -12.50 -24.79 9.88
N ALA A 383 -12.69 -23.73 10.66
CA ALA A 383 -13.27 -23.86 11.99
C ALA A 383 -14.73 -24.33 11.95
N SER A 384 -15.54 -23.86 11.01
CA SER A 384 -16.93 -24.32 10.88
C SER A 384 -17.01 -25.78 10.42
N THR A 385 -16.07 -26.23 9.59
CA THR A 385 -15.97 -27.64 9.18
C THR A 385 -15.60 -28.57 10.34
N LEU A 386 -14.83 -28.07 11.31
CA LEU A 386 -14.44 -28.82 12.51
C LEU A 386 -15.50 -28.81 13.62
N GLN A 387 -16.58 -28.03 13.51
CA GLN A 387 -17.64 -28.08 14.51
C GLN A 387 -18.38 -29.43 14.45
N PRO A 388 -18.55 -30.12 15.59
CA PRO A 388 -19.28 -31.37 15.63
C PRO A 388 -20.70 -31.19 15.08
N TYR A 389 -21.06 -31.99 14.08
CA TYR A 389 -22.40 -32.02 13.53
C TYR A 389 -23.28 -32.95 14.38
N ASP A 390 -24.16 -32.37 15.20
CA ASP A 390 -25.22 -33.13 15.87
C ASP A 390 -26.47 -33.20 14.99
N PRO A 391 -26.83 -34.37 14.43
CA PRO A 391 -28.08 -34.51 13.69
C PRO A 391 -29.28 -34.35 14.65
N PRO A 392 -30.34 -33.62 14.26
CA PRO A 392 -31.44 -33.19 15.13
C PRO A 392 -32.42 -34.29 15.60
N SER A 393 -32.01 -35.55 15.74
CA SER A 393 -32.90 -36.61 16.24
C SER A 393 -32.16 -37.71 17.02
N CYS A 394 -32.12 -37.58 18.35
CA CYS A 394 -31.59 -38.61 19.26
C CYS A 394 -32.30 -39.97 19.11
N LEU A 395 -33.61 -39.98 18.81
CA LEU A 395 -34.44 -41.19 18.72
C LEU A 395 -34.03 -42.16 17.60
N LYS A 396 -33.52 -41.68 16.45
CA LYS A 396 -33.07 -42.56 15.35
C LYS A 396 -31.75 -43.28 15.65
N LYS A 397 -30.96 -42.76 16.59
CA LYS A 397 -29.62 -43.26 16.93
C LYS A 397 -29.71 -44.50 17.83
N GLU A 398 -30.65 -44.51 18.77
CA GLU A 398 -30.95 -45.64 19.65
C GLU A 398 -31.53 -46.82 18.88
N GLU A 399 -32.50 -46.57 18.00
CA GLU A 399 -33.08 -47.62 17.13
C GLU A 399 -32.04 -48.24 16.19
N ALA A 400 -31.16 -47.43 15.60
CA ALA A 400 -30.08 -47.92 14.74
C ALA A 400 -29.05 -48.76 15.52
N CYS A 401 -28.74 -48.39 16.76
CA CYS A 401 -27.83 -49.14 17.62
C CYS A 401 -28.42 -50.49 18.05
N LEU A 402 -29.70 -50.52 18.41
CA LEU A 402 -30.40 -51.76 18.74
C LEU A 402 -30.46 -52.70 17.53
N ASN A 403 -30.79 -52.18 16.34
CA ASN A 403 -30.82 -52.98 15.11
C ASN A 403 -29.46 -53.56 14.77
N TYR A 404 -28.38 -52.77 14.92
CA TYR A 404 -27.00 -53.25 14.76
C TYR A 404 -26.69 -54.42 15.71
N LEU A 405 -27.04 -54.29 17.00
CA LEU A 405 -26.83 -55.35 17.98
C LEU A 405 -27.60 -56.64 17.65
N TYR A 406 -28.86 -56.52 17.22
CA TYR A 406 -29.65 -57.68 16.78
C TYR A 406 -29.04 -58.35 15.54
N GLU A 407 -28.62 -57.56 14.55
CA GLU A 407 -28.03 -58.06 13.31
C GLU A 407 -26.71 -58.80 13.56
N GLU A 408 -25.83 -58.25 14.39
CA GLU A 408 -24.53 -58.86 14.71
C GLU A 408 -24.68 -60.17 15.51
N ILE A 409 -25.65 -60.24 16.43
CA ILE A 409 -25.95 -61.49 17.16
C ILE A 409 -26.59 -62.54 16.24
N SER A 410 -27.48 -62.09 15.35
CA SER A 410 -28.18 -62.98 14.41
C SER A 410 -27.21 -63.59 13.39
N SER A 411 -26.30 -62.79 12.84
CA SER A 411 -25.36 -63.17 11.79
C SER A 411 -24.10 -63.86 12.33
N GLY A 412 -23.61 -63.45 13.50
CA GLY A 412 -22.37 -63.99 14.09
C GLY A 412 -22.52 -65.40 14.65
N ILE A 413 -23.50 -65.63 15.53
CA ILE A 413 -23.68 -66.92 16.23
C ILE A 413 -24.96 -67.64 15.80
N CYS A 414 -26.06 -66.91 15.63
CA CYS A 414 -27.36 -67.57 15.44
C CYS A 414 -27.56 -68.15 14.04
N TYR A 415 -26.98 -67.56 13.00
CA TYR A 415 -27.17 -68.01 11.60
C TYR A 415 -26.66 -69.44 11.37
N GLN A 416 -25.57 -69.81 12.05
CA GLN A 416 -25.00 -71.16 12.00
C GLN A 416 -25.67 -72.13 12.98
N CYS A 417 -26.69 -71.69 13.73
CA CYS A 417 -27.41 -72.51 14.70
C CYS A 417 -28.55 -73.31 14.07
N LEU A 418 -28.66 -74.59 14.44
CA LEU A 418 -29.73 -75.50 14.00
C LEU A 418 -31.15 -75.00 14.35
N HIS A 419 -31.27 -74.08 15.33
CA HIS A 419 -32.56 -73.52 15.78
C HIS A 419 -32.88 -72.15 15.18
N TYR A 420 -32.12 -71.67 14.19
CA TYR A 420 -32.27 -70.31 13.63
C TYR A 420 -33.71 -70.01 13.16
N GLN A 421 -34.27 -70.82 12.25
CA GLN A 421 -35.63 -70.63 11.73
C GLN A 421 -36.68 -70.63 12.86
N LYS A 422 -36.49 -71.47 13.88
CA LYS A 422 -37.38 -71.52 15.04
C LYS A 422 -37.31 -70.24 15.88
N CYS A 423 -36.10 -69.70 16.13
CA CYS A 423 -35.90 -68.54 16.99
C CYS A 423 -36.23 -67.22 16.30
N TRP A 424 -35.86 -67.05 15.03
CA TRP A 424 -35.95 -65.79 14.29
C TRP A 424 -37.17 -65.69 13.34
N GLU A 425 -37.79 -66.80 12.93
CA GLU A 425 -39.04 -66.76 12.13
C GLU A 425 -40.27 -67.05 13.01
N LYS A 426 -40.28 -68.18 13.73
CA LYS A 426 -41.46 -68.63 14.49
C LYS A 426 -41.62 -67.95 15.86
N TYR A 427 -40.51 -67.74 16.59
CA TYR A 427 -40.51 -67.13 17.94
C TYR A 427 -39.81 -65.76 17.98
N CYS A 428 -39.78 -65.03 16.87
CA CYS A 428 -39.06 -63.75 16.72
C CYS A 428 -39.30 -62.76 17.87
N TYR A 429 -40.57 -62.52 18.24
CA TYR A 429 -40.93 -61.60 19.33
C TYR A 429 -40.39 -62.05 20.69
N LYS A 430 -40.41 -63.35 20.97
CA LYS A 430 -39.91 -63.89 22.24
C LYS A 430 -38.39 -63.77 22.31
N THR A 431 -37.69 -64.15 21.25
CA THR A 431 -36.23 -64.05 21.14
C THR A 431 -35.75 -62.60 21.25
N SER A 432 -36.44 -61.67 20.58
CA SER A 432 -36.11 -60.23 20.64
C SER A 432 -36.29 -59.66 22.04
N LYS A 433 -37.36 -60.06 22.75
CA LYS A 433 -37.57 -59.65 24.14
C LYS A 433 -36.49 -60.18 25.07
N GLU A 434 -36.12 -61.46 24.96
CA GLU A 434 -35.06 -62.06 25.76
C GLU A 434 -33.69 -61.39 25.53
N LEU A 435 -33.39 -61.02 24.28
CA LEU A 435 -32.18 -60.27 23.94
C LEU A 435 -32.23 -58.81 24.45
N LEU A 436 -33.39 -58.15 24.37
CA LEU A 436 -33.58 -56.82 24.93
C LEU A 436 -33.37 -56.82 26.46
N ASP A 437 -33.89 -57.83 27.16
CA ASP A 437 -33.66 -57.98 28.60
C ASP A 437 -32.16 -58.12 28.90
N LEU A 438 -31.39 -58.86 28.07
CA LEU A 438 -29.93 -58.94 28.21
C LEU A 438 -29.24 -57.60 27.93
N PHE A 439 -29.68 -56.84 26.91
CA PHE A 439 -29.17 -55.50 26.63
C PHE A 439 -29.38 -54.54 27.80
N THR A 440 -30.56 -54.55 28.42
CA THR A 440 -30.83 -53.70 29.60
C THR A 440 -29.95 -54.07 30.80
N ILE A 441 -29.62 -55.35 30.97
CA ILE A 441 -28.68 -55.81 31.99
C ILE A 441 -27.26 -55.30 31.68
N ALA A 442 -26.81 -55.41 30.43
CA ALA A 442 -25.51 -54.90 29.99
C ALA A 442 -25.38 -53.38 30.17
N GLU A 443 -26.43 -52.63 29.85
CA GLU A 443 -26.46 -51.17 30.01
C GLU A 443 -26.37 -50.77 31.49
N ARG A 444 -27.19 -51.39 32.35
CA ARG A 444 -27.27 -51.05 33.78
C ARG A 444 -26.04 -51.51 34.58
N MET A 445 -25.55 -52.72 34.33
CA MET A 445 -24.46 -53.32 35.13
C MET A 445 -23.08 -53.25 34.45
N GLY A 446 -23.01 -52.78 33.21
CA GLY A 446 -21.77 -52.60 32.45
C GLY A 446 -21.17 -53.88 31.86
N SER A 447 -21.51 -55.04 32.41
CA SER A 447 -21.20 -56.35 31.84
C SER A 447 -22.24 -57.37 32.33
N ILE A 448 -22.52 -58.38 31.50
CA ILE A 448 -23.41 -59.48 31.84
C ILE A 448 -22.58 -60.63 32.42
N VAL A 449 -22.89 -61.01 33.66
CA VAL A 449 -22.39 -62.24 34.29
C VAL A 449 -23.39 -63.36 33.99
N TYR A 450 -22.92 -64.50 33.46
CA TYR A 450 -23.78 -65.58 32.95
C TYR A 450 -24.81 -66.10 33.98
N GLU A 451 -24.44 -66.11 35.26
CA GLU A 451 -25.28 -66.57 36.36
C GLU A 451 -26.50 -65.67 36.60
N GLN A 452 -26.41 -64.40 36.21
CA GLN A 452 -27.45 -63.37 36.37
C GLN A 452 -28.42 -63.32 35.19
N CYS A 453 -28.19 -64.11 34.14
CA CYS A 453 -29.07 -64.18 32.98
C CYS A 453 -30.43 -64.82 33.33
N PRO A 454 -31.53 -64.37 32.70
CA PRO A 454 -32.85 -64.98 32.87
C PRO A 454 -32.80 -66.50 32.68
N PRO A 455 -33.43 -67.28 33.59
CA PRO A 455 -33.39 -68.75 33.51
C PRO A 455 -34.04 -69.28 32.24
N ASP A 456 -35.00 -68.55 31.67
CA ASP A 456 -35.68 -68.90 30.43
C ASP A 456 -34.75 -68.83 29.21
N PHE A 457 -33.89 -67.80 29.13
CA PHE A 457 -32.88 -67.68 28.08
C PHE A 457 -31.81 -68.79 28.18
N ARG A 458 -31.34 -69.08 29.40
CA ARG A 458 -30.34 -70.14 29.65
C ARG A 458 -30.83 -71.52 29.26
N ARG A 459 -32.13 -71.79 29.41
CA ARG A 459 -32.76 -73.07 29.03
C ARG A 459 -33.12 -73.14 27.54
N SER A 460 -33.40 -72.00 26.93
CA SER A 460 -33.90 -71.92 25.55
C SER A 460 -32.78 -71.87 24.50
N CYS A 461 -31.60 -71.32 24.84
CA CYS A 461 -30.51 -71.13 23.89
C CYS A 461 -29.33 -72.09 24.12
N LEU A 462 -28.93 -72.81 23.06
CA LEU A 462 -27.79 -73.75 23.05
C LEU A 462 -26.44 -73.01 23.22
N TYR A 463 -26.31 -71.84 22.60
CA TYR A 463 -25.10 -71.01 22.63
C TYR A 463 -25.21 -69.87 23.66
N SER A 464 -25.92 -70.10 24.77
CA SER A 464 -26.22 -69.04 25.75
C SER A 464 -24.98 -68.37 26.34
N ARG A 465 -23.87 -69.09 26.54
CA ARG A 465 -22.59 -68.52 27.02
C ARG A 465 -21.89 -67.67 25.95
N ASP A 466 -21.87 -68.15 24.72
CA ASP A 466 -21.19 -67.46 23.61
C ASP A 466 -21.92 -66.18 23.23
N ILE A 467 -23.26 -66.18 23.27
CA ILE A 467 -24.06 -64.96 23.07
C ILE A 467 -23.79 -63.94 24.18
N VAL A 468 -23.69 -64.35 25.45
CA VAL A 468 -23.37 -63.43 26.55
C VAL A 468 -21.97 -62.83 26.37
N ASN A 469 -20.98 -63.62 25.99
CA ASN A 469 -19.63 -63.15 25.69
C ASN A 469 -19.61 -62.17 24.49
N LEU A 470 -20.36 -62.49 23.43
CA LEU A 470 -20.51 -61.62 22.26
C LEU A 470 -21.16 -60.29 22.65
N ILE A 471 -22.26 -60.31 23.42
CA ILE A 471 -22.93 -59.10 23.89
C ILE A 471 -21.96 -58.25 24.72
N ASN A 472 -21.22 -58.85 25.64
CA ASN A 472 -20.20 -58.14 26.43
C ASN A 472 -19.12 -57.51 25.54
N TYR A 473 -18.63 -58.23 24.54
CA TYR A 473 -17.66 -57.70 23.58
C TYR A 473 -18.23 -56.54 22.75
N LEU A 474 -19.45 -56.67 22.24
CA LEU A 474 -20.12 -55.63 21.46
C LEU A 474 -20.41 -54.38 22.29
N TYR A 475 -20.87 -54.52 23.53
CA TYR A 475 -21.07 -53.39 24.44
C TYR A 475 -19.75 -52.72 24.83
N ALA A 476 -18.69 -53.48 25.07
CA ALA A 476 -17.37 -52.92 25.33
C ALA A 476 -16.85 -52.13 24.10
N SER A 477 -17.01 -52.67 22.90
CA SER A 477 -16.65 -52.01 21.64
C SER A 477 -17.47 -50.73 21.41
N LEU A 478 -18.80 -50.78 21.62
CA LEU A 478 -19.68 -49.61 21.49
C LEU A 478 -19.31 -48.50 22.48
N ARG A 479 -19.04 -48.84 23.75
CA ARG A 479 -18.59 -47.87 24.76
C ARG A 479 -17.25 -47.24 24.39
N LEU A 480 -16.29 -48.05 23.93
CA LEU A 480 -15.00 -47.53 23.46
C LEU A 480 -15.17 -46.60 22.26
N ASN A 481 -15.98 -46.98 21.27
CA ASN A 481 -16.25 -46.14 20.10
C ASN A 481 -16.97 -44.84 20.48
N GLN A 482 -17.92 -44.88 21.42
CA GLN A 482 -18.60 -43.70 21.92
C GLN A 482 -17.66 -42.79 22.72
N TYR A 483 -16.80 -43.36 23.56
CA TYR A 483 -15.75 -42.63 24.27
C TYR A 483 -14.81 -41.91 23.29
N TRP A 484 -14.27 -42.62 22.29
CA TRP A 484 -13.40 -42.02 21.28
C TRP A 484 -14.11 -40.98 20.43
N LYS A 485 -15.38 -41.21 20.09
CA LYS A 485 -16.20 -40.23 19.37
C LYS A 485 -16.36 -38.94 20.18
N ASN A 486 -16.79 -39.04 21.43
CA ASN A 486 -16.93 -37.87 22.29
C ASN A 486 -15.60 -37.12 22.44
N ARG A 487 -14.49 -37.85 22.65
CA ARG A 487 -13.16 -37.25 22.78
C ARG A 487 -12.69 -36.54 21.50
N LEU A 488 -13.01 -37.09 20.34
CA LEU A 488 -12.74 -36.45 19.04
C LEU A 488 -13.62 -35.22 18.83
N ASP A 489 -14.92 -35.30 19.15
CA ASP A 489 -15.86 -34.19 19.02
C ASP A 489 -15.43 -33.02 19.95
N GLU A 490 -15.01 -33.31 21.17
CA GLU A 490 -14.41 -32.34 22.12
C GLU A 490 -13.14 -31.69 21.56
N SER A 491 -12.18 -32.50 21.08
CA SER A 491 -10.92 -32.00 20.51
C SER A 491 -11.15 -31.15 19.27
N CYS A 492 -12.07 -31.55 18.39
CA CYS A 492 -12.45 -30.77 17.21
C CYS A 492 -13.15 -29.46 17.59
N GLY A 493 -14.03 -29.47 18.61
CA GLY A 493 -14.67 -28.28 19.15
C GLY A 493 -13.67 -27.29 19.76
N MET A 494 -12.64 -27.78 20.45
CA MET A 494 -11.53 -26.96 20.96
C MET A 494 -10.72 -26.32 19.81
N ILE A 495 -10.27 -27.11 18.84
CA ILE A 495 -9.50 -26.61 17.69
C ILE A 495 -10.32 -25.59 16.89
N SER A 496 -11.62 -25.84 16.72
CA SER A 496 -12.55 -24.90 16.09
C SER A 496 -12.55 -23.53 16.79
N ARG A 497 -12.67 -23.50 18.12
CA ARG A 497 -12.59 -22.24 18.90
C ARG A 497 -11.25 -21.53 18.73
N GLN A 498 -10.13 -22.27 18.74
CA GLN A 498 -8.79 -21.69 18.56
C GLN A 498 -8.61 -21.09 17.16
N ILE A 499 -9.04 -21.80 16.12
CA ILE A 499 -8.96 -21.32 14.74
C ILE A 499 -9.87 -20.10 14.54
N GLN A 500 -11.06 -20.08 15.16
CA GLN A 500 -11.91 -18.88 15.19
C GLN A 500 -11.21 -17.71 15.88
N GLY A 501 -10.51 -17.95 16.99
CA GLY A 501 -9.68 -16.96 17.66
C GLY A 501 -8.62 -16.35 16.74
N ILE A 502 -7.87 -17.18 16.02
CA ILE A 502 -6.88 -16.75 15.03
C ILE A 502 -7.54 -15.94 13.92
N SER A 503 -8.66 -16.43 13.38
CA SER A 503 -9.40 -15.72 12.34
C SER A 503 -9.79 -14.31 12.78
N ARG A 504 -10.33 -14.16 14.00
CA ARG A 504 -10.68 -12.84 14.58
C ARG A 504 -9.46 -11.93 14.73
N VAL A 505 -8.31 -12.44 15.17
CA VAL A 505 -7.07 -11.64 15.25
C VAL A 505 -6.63 -11.16 13.85
N ILE A 506 -6.73 -12.03 12.83
CA ILE A 506 -6.42 -11.65 11.45
C ILE A 506 -7.45 -10.65 10.89
N GLU A 507 -8.73 -10.78 11.24
CA GLU A 507 -9.77 -9.80 10.90
C GLU A 507 -9.48 -8.46 11.56
N ASN A 508 -9.19 -8.43 12.86
CA ASN A 508 -8.81 -7.22 13.58
C ASN A 508 -7.56 -6.57 12.97
N LEU A 509 -6.54 -7.36 12.59
CA LEU A 509 -5.35 -6.85 11.91
C LEU A 509 -5.69 -6.28 10.52
N ALA A 510 -6.61 -6.91 9.79
CA ALA A 510 -7.09 -6.41 8.51
C ALA A 510 -7.93 -5.13 8.68
N ASP A 511 -8.63 -4.98 9.79
CA ASP A 511 -9.42 -3.80 10.16
C ASP A 511 -8.54 -2.65 10.68
N ASP A 512 -7.46 -2.95 11.43
CA ASP A 512 -6.39 -1.98 11.74
C ASP A 512 -5.72 -1.44 10.46
N TYR A 513 -5.77 -2.22 9.38
CA TYR A 513 -5.37 -1.82 8.03
C TYR A 513 -6.49 -1.06 7.27
N ASP A 514 -7.76 -1.33 7.58
CA ASP A 514 -8.98 -0.65 7.07
C ASP A 514 -9.14 0.74 7.66
N ASP A 515 -8.53 1.02 8.81
CA ASP A 515 -8.51 2.34 9.39
C ASP A 515 -8.07 3.34 8.34
N LYS A 516 -9.08 4.04 7.81
CA LYS A 516 -8.93 5.33 7.17
C LYS A 516 -8.27 6.17 8.24
N THR A 517 -6.95 6.13 8.26
CA THR A 517 -6.08 7.02 9.02
C THR A 517 -6.47 8.40 8.55
N HIS A 518 -7.50 8.95 9.18
CA HIS A 518 -8.08 10.18 8.76
C HIS A 518 -7.18 11.22 9.36
N ILE A 519 -6.44 11.89 8.47
CA ILE A 519 -5.69 13.06 8.87
C ILE A 519 -6.73 14.10 9.26
N ASP A 520 -6.84 14.37 10.55
CA ASP A 520 -7.77 15.38 11.07
C ASP A 520 -7.22 16.77 10.70
N TYR A 521 -7.62 17.26 9.52
CA TYR A 521 -7.15 18.53 8.98
C TYR A 521 -7.53 19.73 9.86
N ASP A 522 -8.68 19.67 10.54
CA ASP A 522 -9.12 20.72 11.46
C ASP A 522 -8.22 20.76 12.71
N LEU A 523 -7.91 19.58 13.27
CA LEU A 523 -6.97 19.46 14.39
C LEU A 523 -5.55 19.83 13.99
N LYS A 524 -5.12 19.47 12.76
CA LYS A 524 -3.82 19.87 12.19
C LYS A 524 -3.68 21.39 12.14
N ASP A 525 -4.70 22.08 11.66
CA ASP A 525 -4.71 23.54 11.58
C ASP A 525 -4.76 24.19 12.96
N LYS A 526 -5.53 23.62 13.91
CA LYS A 526 -5.57 24.10 15.30
C LYS A 526 -4.20 23.99 15.99
N ILE A 527 -3.54 22.84 15.89
CA ILE A 527 -2.21 22.63 16.44
C ILE A 527 -1.21 23.55 15.75
N LYS A 528 -1.19 23.59 14.42
CA LYS A 528 -0.24 24.42 13.66
C LYS A 528 -0.36 25.92 14.00
N LYS A 529 -1.58 26.45 14.12
CA LYS A 529 -1.81 27.86 14.53
C LYS A 529 -1.32 28.11 15.95
N SER A 530 -1.58 27.20 16.88
CA SER A 530 -1.19 27.38 18.29
C SER A 530 0.32 27.24 18.48
N MET A 531 0.96 26.27 17.83
CA MET A 531 2.41 26.08 17.87
C MET A 531 3.16 27.26 17.24
N LYS A 532 2.61 27.87 16.18
CA LYS A 532 3.18 29.09 15.59
C LYS A 532 3.10 30.30 16.51
N LYS A 533 2.05 30.42 17.34
CA LYS A 533 1.95 31.49 18.36
C LYS A 533 2.98 31.34 19.47
N MET A 534 3.41 30.11 19.75
CA MET A 534 4.42 29.77 20.74
C MET A 534 5.85 29.70 20.15
N ASP A 535 6.06 30.23 18.93
CA ASP A 535 7.35 30.30 18.20
C ASP A 535 8.03 28.93 17.90
N PHE A 536 7.25 27.84 17.85
CA PHE A 536 7.78 26.55 17.43
C PHE A 536 7.90 26.45 15.90
N LYS A 537 9.12 26.18 15.41
CA LYS A 537 9.42 25.96 14.00
C LYS A 537 9.22 24.49 13.60
N LEU A 538 7.97 24.12 13.36
CA LEU A 538 7.59 22.78 12.89
C LEU A 538 7.60 22.72 11.36
N LEU A 539 8.21 21.69 10.78
CA LEU A 539 8.23 21.44 9.33
C LEU A 539 6.90 20.80 8.90
N GLU A 540 6.48 19.77 9.64
CA GLU A 540 5.26 19.03 9.38
C GLU A 540 4.61 18.52 10.67
N ILE A 541 3.27 18.52 10.68
CA ILE A 541 2.44 17.94 11.74
C ILE A 541 1.32 17.18 11.07
N THR A 542 1.15 15.93 11.43
CA THR A 542 0.14 15.03 10.87
C THR A 542 -0.55 14.31 12.02
N PRO A 543 -1.67 14.86 12.53
CA PRO A 543 -2.52 14.15 13.48
C PRO A 543 -3.32 13.09 12.74
N VAL A 544 -3.27 11.86 13.25
CA VAL A 544 -3.94 10.71 12.68
C VAL A 544 -4.84 10.09 13.73
N ARG A 545 -6.12 9.93 13.40
CA ARG A 545 -7.10 9.25 14.25
C ARG A 545 -7.38 7.85 13.69
N ARG A 546 -7.25 6.83 14.53
CA ARG A 546 -7.66 5.43 14.28
C ARG A 546 -9.17 5.23 14.53
N ALA A 547 -9.78 4.12 14.09
CA ALA A 547 -11.21 3.83 14.35
C ALA A 547 -11.54 3.72 15.84
N ASN A 548 -10.58 3.26 16.66
CA ASN A 548 -10.72 3.22 18.12
C ASN A 548 -10.67 4.62 18.78
N GLN A 549 -10.80 5.69 18.00
CA GLN A 549 -10.69 7.10 18.39
C GLN A 549 -9.32 7.50 18.99
N GLN A 550 -8.37 6.57 19.03
CA GLN A 550 -7.00 6.86 19.45
C GLN A 550 -6.35 7.84 18.47
N LEU A 551 -5.78 8.91 19.05
CA LEU A 551 -5.11 9.98 18.34
C LEU A 551 -3.60 9.85 18.54
N TYR A 552 -2.87 9.71 17.43
CA TYR A 552 -1.43 9.88 17.43
C TYR A 552 -1.02 11.01 16.50
N ILE A 553 0.03 11.73 16.87
CA ILE A 553 0.44 12.96 16.19
C ILE A 553 1.89 12.79 15.76
N LYS A 554 2.08 12.65 14.45
CA LYS A 554 3.40 12.58 13.85
C LYS A 554 3.93 13.99 13.61
N ILE A 555 5.13 14.27 14.10
CA ILE A 555 5.75 15.59 14.03
C ILE A 555 7.13 15.49 13.39
N ILE A 556 7.38 16.39 12.43
CA ILE A 556 8.69 16.59 11.81
C ILE A 556 9.11 18.03 12.09
N MET A 557 10.30 18.22 12.66
CA MET A 557 10.86 19.53 12.92
C MET A 557 12.36 19.56 12.62
N GLY A 558 12.94 20.76 12.58
CA GLY A 558 14.40 20.90 12.51
C GLY A 558 15.07 20.20 13.69
N SER A 559 16.30 19.69 13.48
CA SER A 559 17.01 18.92 14.51
C SER A 559 17.07 19.66 15.85
N CYS A 560 16.73 18.97 16.94
CA CYS A 560 16.98 19.48 18.29
C CYS A 560 18.49 19.59 18.56
N THR A 561 18.89 20.63 19.28
CA THR A 561 20.28 20.87 19.69
C THR A 561 20.69 20.02 20.88
N ASP A 562 19.74 19.71 21.76
CA ASP A 562 19.99 19.12 23.08
C ASP A 562 19.51 17.68 23.17
N GLY A 563 18.93 17.14 22.10
CA GLY A 563 18.39 15.79 22.11
C GLY A 563 17.21 15.59 23.07
N GLN A 564 16.61 16.62 23.65
CA GLN A 564 15.42 16.47 24.52
C GLN A 564 14.31 17.47 24.22
N TYR A 565 14.62 18.53 23.47
CA TYR A 565 13.68 19.59 23.10
C TYR A 565 12.38 19.06 22.46
N CYS A 566 12.47 18.07 21.58
CA CYS A 566 11.31 17.45 20.94
C CYS A 566 10.43 16.65 21.91
N ALA A 567 10.99 16.07 22.97
CA ALA A 567 10.28 15.22 23.91
C ALA A 567 9.74 15.96 25.15
N SER A 568 10.35 17.09 25.52
CA SER A 568 9.97 17.87 26.70
C SER A 568 9.10 19.08 26.34
N GLN A 569 9.55 19.91 25.40
CA GLN A 569 8.89 21.18 25.09
C GLN A 569 7.73 21.00 24.11
N VAL A 570 7.94 20.20 23.05
CA VAL A 570 6.92 20.03 22.00
C VAL A 570 5.74 19.17 22.47
N SER A 571 5.99 18.09 23.22
CA SER A 571 4.94 17.25 23.82
C SER A 571 4.05 18.03 24.79
N THR A 572 4.66 18.84 25.68
CA THR A 572 3.96 19.68 26.65
C THR A 572 3.12 20.75 25.95
N ALA A 573 3.66 21.39 24.91
CA ALA A 573 2.94 22.39 24.13
C ALA A 573 1.75 21.78 23.37
N VAL A 574 1.90 20.60 22.77
CA VAL A 574 0.81 19.88 22.11
C VAL A 574 -0.25 19.45 23.12
N SER A 575 0.17 18.97 24.29
CA SER A 575 -0.73 18.60 25.39
C SER A 575 -1.58 19.79 25.85
N ALA A 576 -0.96 20.97 26.00
CA ALA A 576 -1.66 22.20 26.39
C ALA A 576 -2.71 22.65 25.36
N VAL A 577 -2.47 22.42 24.06
CA VAL A 577 -3.41 22.81 22.99
C VAL A 577 -4.62 21.87 22.92
N LEU A 578 -4.40 20.59 23.20
CA LEU A 578 -5.44 19.55 23.10
C LEU A 578 -6.21 19.35 24.41
N GLY A 579 -5.63 19.76 25.55
CA GLY A 579 -6.25 19.57 26.86
C GLY A 579 -6.11 18.15 27.42
N GLU A 580 -5.30 17.30 26.75
CA GLU A 580 -4.99 15.93 27.15
C GLU A 580 -3.47 15.77 27.18
N LYS A 581 -2.95 14.87 28.04
CA LYS A 581 -1.52 14.62 28.13
C LYS A 581 -1.04 13.74 26.98
N PHE A 582 0.00 14.16 26.28
CA PHE A 582 0.67 13.41 25.22
C PHE A 582 2.13 13.14 25.56
N GLU A 583 2.63 11.96 25.23
CA GLU A 583 4.02 11.54 25.41
C GLU A 583 4.64 11.07 24.09
N VAL A 584 5.97 11.13 24.01
CA VAL A 584 6.71 10.65 22.83
C VAL A 584 6.92 9.15 22.96
N THR A 585 6.38 8.38 22.00
CA THR A 585 6.53 6.93 21.94
C THR A 585 7.65 6.51 21.00
N GLU A 586 7.71 7.13 19.82
CA GLU A 586 8.73 6.84 18.81
C GLU A 586 9.53 8.08 18.48
N ARG A 587 10.85 7.91 18.33
CA ARG A 587 11.74 9.02 18.10
C ARG A 587 12.92 8.65 17.20
N ASN A 588 13.05 9.37 16.10
CA ASN A 588 14.15 9.28 15.18
C ASN A 588 14.81 10.66 15.03
N CYS A 589 15.89 10.87 15.78
CA CYS A 589 16.67 12.10 15.72
C CYS A 589 17.99 11.83 15.00
N PRO A 590 18.46 12.78 14.17
CA PRO A 590 19.70 12.60 13.45
C PRO A 590 20.88 12.49 14.42
N CYS A 591 21.83 11.61 14.11
CA CYS A 591 23.02 11.38 14.93
C CYS A 591 23.89 12.64 15.08
N LEU A 592 23.92 13.50 14.05
CA LEU A 592 24.52 14.83 14.14
C LEU A 592 23.46 15.86 14.54
N MET A 593 23.50 16.28 15.81
CA MET A 593 22.65 17.36 16.32
C MET A 593 22.91 18.66 15.56
N GLY A 594 21.85 19.41 15.25
CA GLY A 594 21.93 20.65 14.46
C GLY A 594 21.87 20.46 12.93
N LYS A 595 21.93 19.23 12.40
CA LYS A 595 21.77 18.94 10.96
C LYS A 595 20.73 17.85 10.72
N GLY A 596 19.72 18.16 9.91
CA GLY A 596 18.64 17.24 9.54
C GLY A 596 17.34 17.52 10.29
N ASN A 597 16.44 16.54 10.27
CA ASN A 597 15.10 16.66 10.84
C ASN A 597 14.91 15.65 11.96
N CYS A 598 14.29 16.07 13.07
CA CYS A 598 13.78 15.17 14.08
C CYS A 598 12.37 14.73 13.67
N GLU A 599 12.16 13.42 13.63
CA GLU A 599 10.87 12.78 13.39
C GLU A 599 10.46 12.03 14.67
N PHE A 600 9.27 12.30 15.17
CA PHE A 600 8.77 11.63 16.38
C PHE A 600 7.23 11.55 16.38
N THR A 601 6.71 10.59 17.13
CA THR A 601 5.28 10.33 17.26
C THR A 601 4.85 10.61 18.70
N LEU A 602 3.76 11.38 18.86
CA LEU A 602 3.11 11.63 20.13
C LEU A 602 1.84 10.79 20.25
N ASN A 603 1.71 10.04 21.34
CA ASN A 603 0.48 9.33 21.71
C ASN A 603 -0.10 9.93 22.99
N ARG A 604 -1.40 9.69 23.23
CA ARG A 604 -2.02 10.02 24.51
C ARG A 604 -1.28 9.27 25.62
N ALA A 605 -0.80 9.98 26.62
CA ALA A 605 -0.13 9.39 27.77
C ALA A 605 -1.15 8.69 28.66
N CYS A 606 -0.78 7.54 29.22
CA CYS A 606 -1.64 6.85 30.20
C CYS A 606 -1.84 7.74 31.44
N THR A 607 -3.06 7.79 31.98
CA THR A 607 -3.41 8.64 33.15
C THR A 607 -2.75 8.13 34.42
N TYR A 608 -2.65 6.82 34.55
CA TYR A 608 -2.08 6.12 35.69
C TYR A 608 -0.76 5.43 35.29
N ARG A 609 0.08 5.17 36.29
CA ARG A 609 1.27 4.33 36.18
C ARG A 609 1.22 3.28 37.29
N VAL A 610 1.71 2.08 37.01
CA VAL A 610 1.83 1.02 38.01
C VAL A 610 3.29 0.91 38.43
N ARG A 611 3.53 0.87 39.74
CA ARG A 611 4.82 0.46 40.31
C ARG A 611 4.68 -0.93 40.89
N THR A 612 5.55 -1.84 40.51
CA THR A 612 5.51 -3.22 40.96
C THR A 612 6.70 -3.56 41.84
N GLY A 613 6.46 -4.41 42.82
CA GLY A 613 7.47 -5.04 43.64
C GLY A 613 7.13 -6.52 43.80
N VAL A 614 8.14 -7.37 43.68
CA VAL A 614 7.96 -8.83 43.76
C VAL A 614 8.99 -9.42 44.70
N ALA A 615 8.53 -10.30 45.58
CA ALA A 615 9.39 -11.14 46.40
C ALA A 615 9.00 -12.60 46.13
N GLN A 616 9.98 -13.48 46.03
CA GLN A 616 9.78 -14.92 45.81
C GLN A 616 10.78 -15.73 46.62
N VAL A 617 10.33 -16.84 47.20
CA VAL A 617 11.15 -17.80 47.93
C VAL A 617 10.71 -19.21 47.55
N GLY A 618 11.66 -20.00 47.03
CA GLY A 618 11.42 -21.39 46.69
C GLY A 618 11.46 -22.32 47.90
N LYS A 619 10.62 -23.36 47.89
CA LYS A 619 10.72 -24.51 48.80
C LYS A 619 12.04 -25.25 48.62
N GLU A 620 12.48 -25.39 47.37
CA GLU A 620 13.75 -25.99 46.95
C GLU A 620 14.66 -24.96 46.25
N ASN A 621 15.69 -25.42 45.54
CA ASN A 621 16.61 -24.55 44.79
C ASN A 621 15.91 -23.75 43.67
N VAL A 622 14.80 -24.27 43.15
CA VAL A 622 13.98 -23.65 42.10
C VAL A 622 12.57 -23.50 42.64
N CYS A 623 12.02 -22.29 42.52
CA CYS A 623 10.64 -22.00 42.88
C CYS A 623 9.71 -22.48 41.74
N GLY A 624 8.69 -23.25 42.09
CA GLY A 624 7.65 -23.73 41.18
C GLY A 624 6.68 -22.64 40.71
N ASP A 625 6.54 -21.56 41.47
CA ASP A 625 5.74 -20.38 41.10
C ASP A 625 6.38 -19.58 39.95
N SER A 626 5.57 -19.15 39.00
CA SER A 626 5.96 -18.22 37.94
C SER A 626 5.03 -17.01 37.90
N TYR A 627 5.59 -15.84 37.60
CA TYR A 627 4.81 -14.62 37.42
C TYR A 627 5.24 -13.84 36.17
N THR A 628 4.39 -12.90 35.75
CA THR A 628 4.73 -11.88 34.77
C THR A 628 4.06 -10.54 35.13
N VAL A 629 4.76 -9.47 34.80
CA VAL A 629 4.26 -8.09 34.82
C VAL A 629 4.62 -7.50 33.46
N ALA A 630 3.63 -7.31 32.61
CA ALA A 630 3.82 -6.92 31.21
C ALA A 630 2.89 -5.77 30.82
N ALA A 631 3.43 -4.80 30.09
CA ALA A 631 2.63 -3.74 29.49
C ALA A 631 2.08 -4.23 28.14
N LEU A 632 0.75 -4.38 28.07
CA LEU A 632 0.03 -4.73 26.85
C LEU A 632 -0.24 -3.49 25.99
N HIS A 633 -0.70 -3.73 24.75
CA HIS A 633 -1.20 -2.67 23.88
C HIS A 633 -2.37 -1.89 24.54
N ASP A 634 -2.51 -0.62 24.13
CA ASP A 634 -3.55 0.31 24.59
C ASP A 634 -3.47 0.74 26.06
N CYS A 635 -2.27 0.92 26.63
CA CYS A 635 -2.07 1.32 28.03
C CYS A 635 -2.76 0.34 29.01
N ARG A 636 -2.66 -0.96 28.77
CA ARG A 636 -3.11 -1.99 29.72
C ARG A 636 -1.92 -2.65 30.39
N GLU A 637 -1.99 -2.86 31.69
CA GLU A 637 -0.98 -3.58 32.46
C GLU A 637 -1.50 -4.98 32.79
N LEU A 638 -0.74 -6.01 32.45
CA LEU A 638 -0.99 -7.41 32.82
C LEU A 638 -0.12 -7.78 34.01
N ILE A 639 -0.75 -8.28 35.07
CA ILE A 639 -0.07 -8.94 36.18
C ILE A 639 -0.66 -10.35 36.26
N ALA A 640 0.19 -11.37 36.17
CA ALA A 640 -0.26 -12.74 36.33
C ALA A 640 0.69 -13.54 37.22
N LEU A 641 0.12 -14.42 38.02
CA LEU A 641 0.80 -15.37 38.90
C LEU A 641 0.25 -16.77 38.61
N SER A 642 1.14 -17.74 38.51
CA SER A 642 0.80 -19.14 38.32
C SER A 642 1.61 -20.00 39.27
N ASP A 643 0.91 -20.80 40.05
CA ASP A 643 1.50 -21.89 40.81
C ASP A 643 1.31 -23.20 40.01
N GLY A 644 2.43 -23.87 39.76
CA GLY A 644 2.48 -25.11 38.99
C GLY A 644 2.55 -26.30 39.95
N MET A 645 1.77 -27.34 39.67
CA MET A 645 1.82 -28.52 40.52
C MET A 645 3.15 -29.27 40.44
N GLY A 646 3.59 -29.79 41.59
CA GLY A 646 4.80 -30.60 41.71
C GLY A 646 5.79 -29.93 42.65
N ILE A 647 7.06 -30.27 42.51
CA ILE A 647 8.13 -29.66 43.31
C ILE A 647 9.30 -29.35 42.36
N GLY A 648 9.88 -28.16 42.49
CA GLY A 648 11.10 -27.78 41.79
C GLY A 648 10.90 -27.54 40.28
N GLU A 649 11.77 -28.13 39.45
CA GLU A 649 11.85 -27.82 38.01
C GLU A 649 10.59 -28.23 37.21
N GLU A 650 9.89 -29.29 37.61
CA GLU A 650 8.67 -29.74 36.93
C GLU A 650 7.55 -28.71 37.09
N ALA A 651 7.29 -28.29 38.33
CA ALA A 651 6.34 -27.23 38.68
C ALA A 651 6.68 -25.91 37.97
N PHE A 652 7.95 -25.52 38.00
CA PHE A 652 8.43 -24.32 37.31
C PHE A 652 8.17 -24.37 35.81
N THR A 653 8.40 -25.52 35.17
CA THR A 653 8.20 -25.66 33.72
C THR A 653 6.73 -25.53 33.33
N GLN A 654 5.82 -26.05 34.16
CA GLN A 654 4.38 -25.94 33.95
C GLN A 654 3.89 -24.50 34.13
N SER A 655 4.15 -23.89 35.28
CA SER A 655 3.74 -22.51 35.59
C SER A 655 4.35 -21.51 34.59
N ARG A 656 5.63 -21.69 34.22
CA ARG A 656 6.31 -20.82 33.26
C ARG A 656 5.74 -20.94 31.85
N SER A 657 5.34 -22.13 31.43
CA SER A 657 4.70 -22.35 30.13
C SER A 657 3.33 -21.67 30.07
N ALA A 658 2.51 -21.78 31.13
CA ALA A 658 1.21 -21.15 31.21
C ALA A 658 1.31 -19.61 31.16
N ILE A 659 2.20 -19.02 31.98
CA ILE A 659 2.43 -17.56 32.01
C ILE A 659 2.94 -17.03 30.66
N ARG A 660 3.94 -17.70 30.05
CA ARG A 660 4.48 -17.27 28.75
C ARG A 660 3.45 -17.33 27.63
N MET A 661 2.59 -18.35 27.66
CA MET A 661 1.53 -18.51 26.67
C MET A 661 0.46 -17.42 26.84
N LEU A 662 0.06 -17.13 28.08
CA LEU A 662 -0.84 -16.03 28.39
C LEU A 662 -0.31 -14.69 27.88
N GLU A 663 0.94 -14.37 28.23
CA GLU A 663 1.62 -13.14 27.81
C GLU A 663 1.65 -13.04 26.27
N SER A 664 2.15 -14.07 25.59
CA SER A 664 2.26 -14.08 24.12
C SER A 664 0.90 -13.95 23.41
N LEU A 665 -0.16 -14.60 23.92
CA LEU A 665 -1.49 -14.53 23.31
C LEU A 665 -2.14 -13.16 23.51
N LEU A 666 -2.02 -12.57 24.70
CA LEU A 666 -2.57 -11.25 25.00
C LEU A 666 -1.81 -10.14 24.27
N GLU A 667 -0.47 -10.24 24.18
CA GLU A 667 0.35 -9.33 23.37
C GLU A 667 0.01 -9.43 21.88
N ALA A 668 -0.25 -10.65 21.38
CA ALA A 668 -0.71 -10.85 20.01
C ALA A 668 -2.15 -10.38 19.75
N GLY A 669 -2.87 -9.91 20.77
CA GLY A 669 -4.21 -9.34 20.65
C GLY A 669 -5.35 -10.37 20.68
N PHE A 670 -5.10 -11.60 21.13
CA PHE A 670 -6.17 -12.57 21.37
C PHE A 670 -7.08 -12.12 22.51
N ASP A 671 -8.36 -12.46 22.41
CA ASP A 671 -9.31 -12.23 23.50
C ASP A 671 -8.94 -13.05 24.75
N LYS A 672 -9.16 -12.49 25.93
CA LYS A 672 -8.84 -13.12 27.22
C LYS A 672 -9.48 -14.49 27.41
N ALA A 673 -10.72 -14.70 26.96
CA ALA A 673 -11.38 -15.99 27.08
C ALA A 673 -10.73 -17.03 26.16
N VAL A 674 -10.39 -16.63 24.92
CA VAL A 674 -9.69 -17.49 23.96
C VAL A 674 -8.29 -17.85 24.46
N ALA A 675 -7.58 -16.90 25.08
CA ALA A 675 -6.26 -17.13 25.65
C ALA A 675 -6.32 -18.18 26.77
N LEU A 676 -7.25 -18.04 27.71
CA LEU A 676 -7.44 -18.98 28.82
C LEU A 676 -7.87 -20.36 28.35
N ASP A 677 -8.82 -20.45 27.42
CA ASP A 677 -9.24 -21.72 26.80
C ASP A 677 -8.07 -22.44 26.12
N THR A 678 -7.19 -21.69 25.47
CA THR A 678 -6.01 -22.22 24.78
C THR A 678 -4.97 -22.77 25.75
N ILE A 679 -4.72 -22.06 26.87
CA ILE A 679 -3.81 -22.53 27.92
C ILE A 679 -4.37 -23.79 28.59
N ASN A 680 -5.63 -23.76 29.03
CA ASN A 680 -6.35 -24.93 29.54
C ASN A 680 -6.24 -26.11 28.58
N SER A 681 -6.45 -25.78 27.31
CA SER A 681 -6.34 -26.65 26.16
C SER A 681 -5.04 -27.45 26.13
N THR A 682 -3.96 -26.68 26.16
CA THR A 682 -2.61 -27.16 25.93
C THR A 682 -2.07 -27.92 27.13
N LEU A 683 -2.44 -27.50 28.35
CA LEU A 683 -2.09 -28.23 29.57
C LEU A 683 -2.77 -29.61 29.60
N LEU A 684 -4.06 -29.69 29.25
CA LEU A 684 -4.82 -30.96 29.13
C LEU A 684 -4.25 -31.93 28.08
N LEU A 685 -3.66 -31.42 26.99
CA LEU A 685 -3.09 -32.26 25.92
C LEU A 685 -1.68 -32.76 26.24
N LYS A 686 -0.91 -32.00 27.02
CA LYS A 686 0.47 -32.34 27.38
C LYS A 686 0.54 -33.39 28.51
N SER A 687 -0.47 -33.42 29.36
CA SER A 687 -0.56 -34.31 30.52
C SER A 687 -0.67 -35.78 30.15
N THR A 688 0.33 -36.59 30.54
CA THR A 688 0.18 -38.05 30.75
C THR A 688 -0.20 -38.39 32.19
N ARG A 689 0.00 -37.42 33.09
CA ARG A 689 -0.48 -37.31 34.48
C ARG A 689 -1.11 -35.92 34.58
N GLU A 690 -2.16 -35.77 35.37
CA GLU A 690 -2.99 -34.55 35.53
C GLU A 690 -2.14 -33.27 35.78
N ASP A 691 -1.61 -32.65 34.72
CA ASP A 691 -0.80 -31.43 34.79
C ASP A 691 -1.75 -30.22 34.79
N PHE A 692 -2.02 -29.68 35.98
CA PHE A 692 -2.79 -28.45 36.14
C PHE A 692 -1.97 -27.36 36.82
N ALA A 693 -2.30 -26.11 36.53
CA ALA A 693 -1.69 -24.93 37.13
C ALA A 693 -2.77 -23.94 37.55
N THR A 694 -2.56 -23.26 38.66
CA THR A 694 -3.41 -22.13 39.03
C THR A 694 -3.01 -20.92 38.17
N LEU A 695 -3.96 -20.07 37.83
CA LEU A 695 -3.70 -18.77 37.19
C LEU A 695 -4.51 -17.69 37.91
N ASP A 696 -3.79 -16.71 38.45
CA ASP A 696 -4.32 -15.48 39.05
C ASP A 696 -3.89 -14.30 38.18
N ILE A 697 -4.86 -13.59 37.59
CA ILE A 697 -4.61 -12.55 36.59
C ILE A 697 -5.32 -11.27 37.04
N ALA A 698 -4.59 -10.16 37.01
CA ALA A 698 -5.11 -8.81 37.12
C ALA A 698 -4.69 -8.01 35.88
N MET A 699 -5.68 -7.52 35.13
CA MET A 699 -5.46 -6.67 33.96
C MET A 699 -6.02 -5.28 34.23
N ILE A 700 -5.17 -4.25 34.20
CA ILE A 700 -5.51 -2.88 34.60
C ILE A 700 -5.44 -1.95 33.38
N ASP A 701 -6.55 -1.26 33.07
CA ASP A 701 -6.56 -0.16 32.10
C ASP A 701 -6.02 1.12 32.76
N LEU A 702 -4.85 1.58 32.29
CA LEU A 702 -4.15 2.75 32.81
C LEU A 702 -4.74 4.09 32.34
N TYR A 703 -5.76 4.10 31.48
CA TYR A 703 -6.53 5.31 31.19
C TYR A 703 -7.64 5.55 32.22
N THR A 704 -8.40 4.50 32.55
CA THR A 704 -9.63 4.57 33.35
C THR A 704 -9.47 4.11 34.80
N ALA A 705 -8.41 3.36 35.08
CA ALA A 705 -8.17 2.57 36.29
C ALA A 705 -9.19 1.42 36.50
N GLU A 706 -9.83 0.92 35.45
CA GLU A 706 -10.63 -0.30 35.52
C GLU A 706 -9.73 -1.54 35.50
N ALA A 707 -9.97 -2.47 36.43
CA ALA A 707 -9.21 -3.70 36.58
C ALA A 707 -10.13 -4.91 36.45
N ASP A 708 -9.75 -5.83 35.57
CA ASP A 708 -10.35 -7.15 35.40
C ASP A 708 -9.54 -8.18 36.19
N PHE A 709 -10.19 -8.86 37.14
CA PHE A 709 -9.58 -9.93 37.93
C PHE A 709 -10.13 -11.29 37.50
N ILE A 710 -9.24 -12.22 37.18
CA ILE A 710 -9.56 -13.58 36.78
C ILE A 710 -8.75 -14.54 37.66
N LYS A 711 -9.46 -15.37 38.44
CA LYS A 711 -8.85 -16.34 39.35
C LYS A 711 -9.29 -17.75 38.99
N THR A 712 -8.32 -18.62 38.73
CA THR A 712 -8.52 -20.05 38.42
C THR A 712 -7.69 -20.88 39.38
N GLY A 713 -8.34 -21.43 40.41
CA GLY A 713 -7.66 -22.21 41.45
C GLY A 713 -6.75 -21.42 42.42
N GLY A 714 -6.62 -20.10 42.26
CA GLY A 714 -5.73 -19.27 43.09
C GLY A 714 -6.35 -18.77 44.40
N VAL A 715 -5.48 -18.38 45.35
CA VAL A 715 -5.87 -17.78 46.63
C VAL A 715 -6.38 -16.33 46.49
N PRO A 716 -7.07 -15.76 47.50
CA PRO A 716 -7.55 -14.38 47.44
C PRO A 716 -6.43 -13.34 47.27
N SER A 717 -6.69 -12.30 46.47
CA SER A 717 -5.83 -11.10 46.41
C SER A 717 -6.34 -10.03 47.38
N PHE A 718 -5.48 -9.07 47.74
CA PHE A 718 -5.81 -8.00 48.67
C PHE A 718 -5.74 -6.66 47.95
N LEU A 719 -6.78 -5.83 48.09
CA LEU A 719 -6.79 -4.45 47.62
C LEU A 719 -6.79 -3.51 48.82
N LYS A 720 -5.69 -2.80 49.03
CA LYS A 720 -5.58 -1.77 50.05
C LYS A 720 -5.91 -0.40 49.46
N ARG A 721 -6.86 0.30 50.10
CA ARG A 721 -7.22 1.69 49.83
C ARG A 721 -7.16 2.49 51.13
N GLY A 722 -6.12 3.31 51.28
CA GLY A 722 -5.85 4.00 52.54
C GLY A 722 -5.70 3.00 53.69
N GLY A 723 -6.51 3.12 54.76
CA GLY A 723 -6.49 2.19 55.89
C GLY A 723 -7.40 0.96 55.76
N GLN A 724 -8.09 0.79 54.62
CA GLN A 724 -9.01 -0.33 54.39
C GLN A 724 -8.37 -1.37 53.47
N VAL A 725 -8.59 -2.65 53.77
CA VAL A 725 -8.10 -3.78 52.96
C VAL A 725 -9.31 -4.64 52.59
N GLU A 726 -9.59 -4.75 51.29
CA GLU A 726 -10.64 -5.59 50.70
C GLU A 726 -10.02 -6.90 50.16
N LEU A 727 -10.75 -8.01 50.30
CA LEU A 727 -10.40 -9.29 49.69
C LEU A 727 -11.07 -9.41 48.32
N ILE A 728 -10.28 -9.76 47.32
CA ILE A 728 -10.75 -10.12 45.99
C ILE A 728 -10.66 -11.64 45.88
N SER A 729 -11.81 -12.30 45.91
CA SER A 729 -11.94 -13.75 45.77
C SER A 729 -12.92 -14.09 44.65
N ALA A 730 -12.56 -15.03 43.78
CA ALA A 730 -13.46 -15.64 42.82
C ALA A 730 -13.20 -17.16 42.83
N SER A 731 -14.28 -17.94 42.85
CA SER A 731 -14.22 -19.40 42.90
C SER A 731 -14.35 -19.97 41.49
N SER A 732 -13.24 -20.31 40.85
CA SER A 732 -13.23 -21.15 39.65
C SER A 732 -12.13 -22.22 39.76
N LEU A 733 -12.29 -23.33 39.04
CA LEU A 733 -11.38 -24.47 39.11
C LEU A 733 -10.03 -24.15 38.44
N PRO A 734 -8.90 -24.76 38.89
CA PRO A 734 -7.60 -24.61 38.26
C PRO A 734 -7.59 -24.98 36.77
N VAL A 735 -6.64 -24.38 36.04
CA VAL A 735 -6.46 -24.60 34.61
C VAL A 735 -5.79 -25.96 34.37
N GLY A 736 -6.35 -26.78 33.49
CA GLY A 736 -5.86 -28.12 33.19
C GLY A 736 -6.70 -29.26 33.79
N ILE A 737 -7.77 -28.95 34.56
CA ILE A 737 -8.61 -29.96 35.22
C ILE A 737 -9.92 -30.24 34.47
N VAL A 738 -10.57 -29.20 33.93
CA VAL A 738 -11.90 -29.30 33.32
C VAL A 738 -11.87 -28.88 31.85
N GLU A 739 -12.62 -29.58 31.01
CA GLU A 739 -12.63 -29.45 29.54
C GLU A 739 -13.19 -28.09 29.04
N THR A 740 -14.06 -27.46 29.83
CA THR A 740 -14.58 -26.11 29.58
C THR A 740 -14.41 -25.23 30.81
N MET A 741 -13.79 -24.07 30.65
CA MET A 741 -13.55 -23.13 31.73
C MET A 741 -14.60 -22.01 31.74
N ASP A 742 -15.37 -21.93 32.82
CA ASP A 742 -16.22 -20.78 33.08
C ASP A 742 -15.37 -19.65 33.67
N VAL A 743 -14.96 -18.71 32.81
CA VAL A 743 -14.14 -17.56 33.22
C VAL A 743 -15.01 -16.53 33.94
N TYR A 744 -15.01 -16.55 35.26
CA TYR A 744 -15.63 -15.50 36.06
C TYR A 744 -14.71 -14.28 36.13
N ASN A 745 -15.13 -13.20 35.47
CA ASN A 745 -14.43 -11.92 35.52
C ASN A 745 -15.00 -11.04 36.64
N TYR A 746 -14.17 -10.64 37.60
CA TYR A 746 -14.52 -9.66 38.62
C TYR A 746 -13.95 -8.30 38.23
N ASN A 747 -14.80 -7.37 37.84
CA ASN A 747 -14.37 -6.03 37.44
C ASN A 747 -14.46 -5.05 38.61
N ARG A 748 -13.38 -4.29 38.84
CA ARG A 748 -13.31 -3.24 39.87
C ARG A 748 -12.54 -2.03 39.38
N ARG A 749 -13.00 -0.85 39.79
CA ARG A 749 -12.32 0.41 39.52
C ARG A 749 -11.36 0.76 40.66
N LEU A 750 -10.09 0.81 40.32
CA LEU A 750 -9.00 1.24 41.18
C LEU A 750 -8.94 2.78 41.25
N ALA A 751 -8.29 3.28 42.29
CA ALA A 751 -8.03 4.69 42.53
C ALA A 751 -6.52 4.93 42.67
N ALA A 752 -6.10 6.17 42.44
CA ALA A 752 -4.73 6.56 42.72
C ALA A 752 -4.37 6.26 44.18
N ARG A 753 -3.17 5.71 44.38
CA ARG A 753 -2.62 5.22 45.65
C ARG A 753 -3.23 3.93 46.19
N ASP A 754 -4.01 3.22 45.38
CA ASP A 754 -4.40 1.86 45.72
C ASP A 754 -3.19 0.91 45.60
N LEU A 755 -3.10 -0.04 46.52
CA LEU A 755 -2.11 -1.11 46.52
C LEU A 755 -2.83 -2.45 46.34
N LEU A 756 -2.60 -3.09 45.20
CA LEU A 756 -3.02 -4.46 44.94
C LEU A 756 -1.91 -5.42 45.37
N VAL A 757 -2.25 -6.47 46.11
CA VAL A 757 -1.32 -7.51 46.55
C VAL A 757 -1.86 -8.87 46.10
N MET A 758 -1.08 -9.57 45.28
CA MET A 758 -1.34 -10.94 44.83
C MET A 758 -0.32 -11.87 45.48
N ILE A 759 -0.76 -13.05 45.88
CA ILE A 759 0.08 -14.03 46.59
C ILE A 759 -0.17 -15.44 46.06
N SER A 760 0.82 -16.31 46.15
CA SER A 760 0.61 -17.76 46.01
C SER A 760 0.11 -18.37 47.32
N ASP A 761 -0.39 -19.59 47.24
CA ASP A 761 -0.94 -20.33 48.37
C ASP A 761 0.10 -20.66 49.46
N GLY A 762 1.37 -20.88 49.09
CA GLY A 762 2.46 -21.08 50.04
C GLY A 762 2.66 -19.94 51.04
N VAL A 763 2.18 -18.73 50.73
CA VAL A 763 2.19 -17.58 51.67
C VAL A 763 1.12 -17.71 52.77
N LEU A 764 0.02 -18.42 52.49
CA LEU A 764 -1.08 -18.68 53.43
C LEU A 764 -0.97 -20.04 54.15
N ASP A 765 -0.32 -21.04 53.53
CA ASP A 765 -0.32 -22.42 54.01
C ASP A 765 0.85 -22.74 54.97
N PHE A 766 0.83 -22.10 56.14
CA PHE A 766 1.83 -22.27 57.21
C PHE A 766 1.32 -23.08 58.43
N THR A 767 0.00 -23.30 58.53
CA THR A 767 -0.62 -24.15 59.56
C THR A 767 -1.40 -25.27 58.88
N GLY A 768 -1.09 -26.54 59.16
CA GLY A 768 -1.85 -27.69 58.64
C GLY A 768 -3.32 -27.77 59.08
N ASN A 769 -3.85 -26.72 59.72
CA ASN A 769 -5.26 -26.54 60.08
C ASN A 769 -5.94 -25.68 59.00
N LYS A 770 -6.85 -26.28 58.23
CA LYS A 770 -7.61 -25.62 57.15
C LYS A 770 -8.80 -24.77 57.63
N ASP A 771 -9.06 -24.74 58.94
CA ASP A 771 -10.23 -24.09 59.55
C ASP A 771 -9.98 -22.66 60.09
N GLU A 772 -8.72 -22.17 60.09
CA GLU A 772 -8.40 -20.79 60.48
C GLU A 772 -8.35 -19.85 59.27
N ASP A 773 -8.89 -18.63 59.41
CA ASP A 773 -8.81 -17.60 58.37
C ASP A 773 -7.38 -17.02 58.29
N ASN A 774 -6.52 -17.72 57.56
CA ASN A 774 -5.10 -17.39 57.37
C ASN A 774 -4.86 -16.07 56.62
N THR A 775 -5.91 -15.37 56.18
CA THR A 775 -5.79 -14.08 55.48
C THR A 775 -5.72 -12.87 56.43
N LEU A 776 -6.20 -13.01 57.67
CA LEU A 776 -6.36 -11.90 58.63
C LEU A 776 -5.04 -11.17 58.93
N TRP A 777 -3.95 -11.92 59.11
CA TRP A 777 -2.66 -11.31 59.45
C TRP A 777 -2.09 -10.46 58.32
N ILE A 778 -2.39 -10.80 57.06
CA ILE A 778 -1.99 -10.02 55.89
C ILE A 778 -2.79 -8.72 55.88
N GLN A 779 -4.09 -8.79 56.13
CA GLN A 779 -4.93 -7.59 56.24
C GLN A 779 -4.44 -6.65 57.35
N GLU A 780 -4.09 -7.18 58.52
CA GLU A 780 -3.54 -6.37 59.62
C GLU A 780 -2.19 -5.74 59.28
N LEU A 781 -1.31 -6.50 58.61
CA LEU A 781 -0.02 -5.98 58.15
C LEU A 781 -0.20 -4.87 57.11
N LEU A 782 -1.07 -5.08 56.13
CA LEU A 782 -1.33 -4.12 55.05
C LEU A 782 -1.99 -2.83 55.55
N LYS A 783 -2.80 -2.88 56.63
CA LYS A 783 -3.35 -1.67 57.26
C LYS A 783 -2.26 -0.71 57.76
N ILE A 784 -1.09 -1.23 58.12
CA ILE A 784 0.03 -0.46 58.71
C ILE A 784 1.16 -0.23 57.69
N ALA A 785 1.30 -1.11 56.70
CA ALA A 785 2.38 -1.05 55.73
C ALA A 785 2.13 0.05 54.67
N ASP A 786 2.91 1.12 54.71
CA ASP A 786 2.95 2.17 53.68
C ASP A 786 4.38 2.31 53.15
N GLY A 787 4.54 2.54 51.84
CA GLY A 787 5.85 2.75 51.24
C GLY A 787 6.01 2.10 49.87
N ASP A 788 7.25 1.74 49.55
CA ASP A 788 7.64 1.14 48.28
C ASP A 788 7.05 -0.28 48.14
N PRO A 789 6.35 -0.63 47.04
CA PRO A 789 5.75 -1.96 46.85
C PRO A 789 6.75 -3.11 46.99
N GLN A 790 8.03 -2.93 46.64
CA GLN A 790 9.06 -3.95 46.81
C GLN A 790 9.31 -4.28 48.29
N LEU A 791 9.44 -3.24 49.13
CA LEU A 791 9.62 -3.42 50.57
C LEU A 791 8.39 -4.09 51.21
N ILE A 792 7.18 -3.74 50.74
CA ILE A 792 5.95 -4.37 51.24
C ILE A 792 5.92 -5.86 50.88
N ALA A 793 6.28 -6.23 49.65
CA ALA A 793 6.36 -7.62 49.22
C ALA A 793 7.38 -8.42 50.07
N GLU A 794 8.57 -7.86 50.29
CA GLU A 794 9.60 -8.45 51.16
C GLU A 794 9.16 -8.56 52.63
N MET A 795 8.44 -7.57 53.14
CA MET A 795 7.88 -7.61 54.50
C MET A 795 6.87 -8.75 54.66
N ILE A 796 6.00 -8.96 53.67
CA ILE A 796 5.02 -10.05 53.69
C ILE A 796 5.73 -11.40 53.67
N ILE A 797 6.70 -11.61 52.75
CA ILE A 797 7.49 -12.84 52.69
C ILE A 797 8.27 -13.09 53.97
N ASN A 798 8.99 -12.10 54.49
CA ASN A 798 9.77 -12.26 55.73
C ASN A 798 8.87 -12.61 56.92
N ARG A 799 7.66 -12.04 56.97
CA ARG A 799 6.69 -12.34 58.01
C ARG A 799 6.11 -13.75 57.83
N ALA A 800 5.86 -14.21 56.60
CA ALA A 800 5.46 -15.58 56.31
C ALA A 800 6.56 -16.59 56.72
N LEU A 801 7.80 -16.37 56.30
CA LEU A 801 8.96 -17.19 56.68
C LEU A 801 9.20 -17.25 58.19
N SER A 802 8.98 -16.12 58.89
CA SER A 802 9.09 -16.08 60.35
C SER A 802 8.08 -17.01 61.04
N ARG A 803 6.90 -17.22 60.43
CA ARG A 803 5.91 -18.19 60.91
C ARG A 803 6.29 -19.63 60.58
N CYS A 804 7.02 -19.85 59.48
CA CYS A 804 7.52 -21.16 59.08
C CYS A 804 8.92 -21.50 59.66
N GLN A 805 9.36 -20.83 60.74
CA GLN A 805 10.67 -21.05 61.37
C GLN A 805 11.87 -20.92 60.39
N GLY A 806 11.73 -20.08 59.36
CA GLY A 806 12.76 -19.84 58.34
C GLY A 806 12.89 -20.90 57.25
N LYS A 807 12.00 -21.91 57.21
CA LYS A 807 11.93 -22.89 56.12
C LYS A 807 10.54 -22.89 55.48
N PRO A 808 10.40 -22.49 54.20
CA PRO A 808 9.11 -22.52 53.51
C PRO A 808 8.55 -23.94 53.42
N SER A 809 7.25 -24.10 53.73
CA SER A 809 6.48 -25.35 53.53
C SER A 809 6.14 -25.58 52.05
N ASP A 810 5.93 -24.48 51.33
CA ASP A 810 5.68 -24.44 49.90
C ASP A 810 6.32 -23.22 49.24
N ASP A 811 6.27 -23.15 47.92
CA ASP A 811 6.72 -21.99 47.15
C ASP A 811 5.94 -20.72 47.51
N MET A 812 6.65 -19.64 47.81
CA MET A 812 6.06 -18.38 48.28
C MET A 812 6.35 -17.26 47.29
N THR A 813 5.32 -16.68 46.70
CA THR A 813 5.43 -15.52 45.81
C THR A 813 4.46 -14.43 46.24
N VAL A 814 4.94 -13.19 46.29
CA VAL A 814 4.15 -11.99 46.62
C VAL A 814 4.42 -10.92 45.58
N ILE A 815 3.36 -10.43 44.94
CA ILE A 815 3.39 -9.33 43.97
C ILE A 815 2.61 -8.16 44.56
N CYS A 816 3.26 -7.02 44.71
CA CYS A 816 2.66 -5.76 45.14
C CYS A 816 2.63 -4.78 43.98
N CYS A 817 1.45 -4.30 43.62
CA CYS A 817 1.22 -3.34 42.54
C CYS A 817 0.60 -2.07 43.11
N TYR A 818 1.37 -0.98 43.09
CA TYR A 818 0.94 0.33 43.56
C TYR A 818 0.54 1.20 42.37
N LEU A 819 -0.73 1.60 42.33
CA LEU A 819 -1.27 2.45 41.27
C LEU A 819 -1.03 3.92 41.64
N ASP A 820 -0.35 4.67 40.78
CA ASP A 820 -0.08 6.09 40.99
C ASP A 820 -0.56 6.93 39.80
N LEU A 821 -0.75 8.23 40.01
CA LEU A 821 -1.01 9.14 38.91
C LEU A 821 0.26 9.34 38.09
N ASN A 822 0.13 9.31 36.77
CA ASN A 822 1.22 9.65 35.86
C ASN A 822 1.37 11.18 35.80
N LEU A 823 1.83 11.79 36.90
CA LEU A 823 2.20 13.20 36.95
C LEU A 823 3.63 13.37 36.41
N PRO A 824 3.93 14.46 35.67
CA PRO A 824 5.33 14.78 35.35
C PRO A 824 6.10 15.07 36.64
N ASP A 825 7.28 14.47 36.76
CA ASP A 825 8.23 14.77 37.84
C ASP A 825 8.76 16.21 37.74
#